data_AF-A0A8S3S8Y9-F1
#
_entry.id   AF-A0A8S3S8Y9-F1
#
_cell.length_a   1.000
_cell.length_b   1.000
_cell.length_c   1.000
_cell.angle_alpha   90.00
_cell.angle_beta   90.00
_cell.angle_gamma   90.00
#
_symmetry.space_group_name_H-M   'P 1'
#
loop_
_entity.id
_entity.type
_entity.pdbx_description
1 polymer ?
#
loop_
_entity_poly.entity_id
_entity_poly.type
_entity_poly.pdbx_seq_one_letter_code
_entity_poly.pdbx_strand_id
1 'polypeptide(L)'
;MKQFVQSSKKLQLKGKKHSSFGYKRTASIYLSASRYSNVFKTLIKNSKAARTAFKNIMVGEIKKEVSELCKAKHDTVWRSGSKNGINAFNQFSWDSAVEETKRFCPLLVAAVSSSLSNNINLQRKFGKTQVSLLPNLGCILGQIVFARKPYTMKFLQEMIGLQMWMSGTSRKAFTRLNHLGITLGTDATRGAVDKIRQGFSKDLTEMKEHLTRNNRAAVQIRRRLFDEEDEEGDGEGVAILDDTLPYAEESDNEDANPNNGRDEDATSLNDTIPFEDEDEVEAILADDLQEAVMITPAERQGLEEVNEVDNEEEVPENELCLYSLVFDNVNKHLHAKQTSRDKGNIMKNMVQAYAAVDRIPTGHLDDKQPTPAEVAEIPCTVFLTNEEEVKTIRLDYVQQVKEVLVANIPCFQNLEYEDCRVHLYEQHSSRKSNLIPLGVLDKDEARIAEMVDIMEDYHQYVPGTRDENPVIIPLFGDGLSVERGFDAQDARINAGDPWQQLQGLHPSIQEWHKRGILLQDTFRLLYSQKSARSAGSLSYIRNSYRQINVKEKVSACFNEATELLRFSTTAYIVASALTFMNCASIDDIPTDLQTQQDDLLLYMSEIAEKIVEMCFLPPNTVSILNANTSQKDIYKYCVCKNDIEEDMIRCNNKKCNRGKWFHYSCKDITNDEILSEEWYCCQVCKVSQTSSEVKDDLVYEYSQMLLWRGIGEMIRHKAIRSNNGPKMLMYWKEDMVEFFKMGHTKYFLCGHRLLMDTHGALSLRIAKQLTWNRTVNVHGGVNRNIEMDLQMEFFNKELKESLKDAGETFQKRPWQDMGKWLVSQNN
;
A
#
# COMPACT_ATOMS: atom_id res chain seq x y z
N MET A 1 -29.88 -55.62 -61.22
CA MET A 1 -29.42 -56.93 -60.71
C MET A 1 -28.48 -57.50 -61.76
N LYS A 2 -27.20 -57.69 -61.41
CA LYS A 2 -26.21 -58.66 -61.95
C LYS A 2 -25.93 -58.65 -63.48
N GLN A 3 -24.72 -58.77 -64.02
CA GLN A 3 -23.38 -59.06 -63.48
C GLN A 3 -22.39 -59.07 -64.69
N PHE A 4 -21.09 -58.84 -64.41
CA PHE A 4 -19.89 -59.33 -65.12
C PHE A 4 -19.67 -58.92 -66.60
N VAL A 5 -18.73 -58.01 -66.92
CA VAL A 5 -17.26 -58.17 -67.05
C VAL A 5 -16.86 -59.25 -68.07
N GLN A 6 -16.46 -58.83 -69.28
CA GLN A 6 -15.12 -59.08 -69.85
C GLN A 6 -14.93 -58.46 -71.26
N SER A 7 -14.01 -57.50 -71.32
CA SER A 7 -12.88 -57.33 -72.26
C SER A 7 -12.91 -57.88 -73.70
N SER A 8 -12.62 -56.94 -74.63
CA SER A 8 -11.84 -57.07 -75.90
C SER A 8 -12.53 -57.79 -77.09
N LYS A 9 -12.53 -57.30 -78.34
CA LYS A 9 -11.72 -56.29 -79.04
C LYS A 9 -12.43 -55.94 -80.37
N LYS A 10 -12.41 -54.63 -80.70
CA LYS A 10 -12.36 -54.01 -82.04
C LYS A 10 -13.40 -54.39 -83.11
N LEU A 11 -14.23 -53.41 -83.48
CA LEU A 11 -14.30 -52.97 -84.87
C LEU A 11 -14.43 -51.44 -84.93
N GLN A 12 -13.53 -50.81 -85.68
CA GLN A 12 -13.47 -49.38 -85.92
C GLN A 12 -14.66 -48.93 -86.78
N LEU A 13 -15.30 -47.83 -86.41
CA LEU A 13 -15.92 -46.92 -87.36
C LEU A 13 -15.53 -45.47 -87.02
N LYS A 14 -15.09 -44.79 -88.08
CA LYS A 14 -14.49 -43.46 -88.13
C LYS A 14 -15.45 -42.37 -87.65
N GLY A 15 -14.91 -41.38 -86.94
CA GLY A 15 -15.63 -40.15 -86.60
C GLY A 15 -14.71 -39.04 -86.08
N LYS A 16 -14.10 -38.31 -87.01
CA LYS A 16 -13.64 -36.90 -86.98
C LYS A 16 -12.98 -36.32 -85.70
N LYS A 17 -11.75 -35.81 -85.91
CA LYS A 17 -11.02 -34.84 -85.08
C LYS A 17 -11.93 -33.68 -84.61
N HIS A 18 -11.88 -33.35 -83.31
CA HIS A 18 -12.07 -31.97 -82.84
C HIS A 18 -10.89 -31.54 -81.96
N SER A 19 -10.37 -30.38 -82.30
CA SER A 19 -9.17 -29.70 -81.79
C SER A 19 -9.15 -29.50 -80.28
N SER A 20 -7.97 -29.60 -79.66
CA SER A 20 -7.71 -28.97 -78.36
C SER A 20 -8.01 -27.46 -78.49
N PHE A 21 -9.12 -26.99 -77.91
CA PHE A 21 -9.44 -25.57 -77.91
C PHE A 21 -8.36 -24.81 -77.11
N GLY A 22 -7.72 -23.82 -77.72
CA GLY A 22 -6.72 -23.00 -77.05
C GLY A 22 -7.33 -22.21 -75.89
N TYR A 23 -6.60 -22.08 -74.79
CA TYR A 23 -7.06 -21.45 -73.53
C TYR A 23 -7.67 -20.03 -73.70
N LYS A 24 -7.29 -19.29 -74.75
CA LYS A 24 -7.88 -17.97 -75.08
C LYS A 24 -9.35 -18.07 -75.48
N ARG A 25 -9.73 -19.11 -76.24
CA ARG A 25 -11.13 -19.35 -76.65
C ARG A 25 -11.98 -19.79 -75.46
N THR A 26 -11.43 -20.63 -74.58
CA THR A 26 -12.08 -21.01 -73.31
C THR A 26 -12.30 -19.80 -72.40
N ALA A 27 -11.29 -18.94 -72.26
CA ALA A 27 -11.42 -17.68 -71.53
C ALA A 27 -12.47 -16.75 -72.16
N SER A 28 -12.53 -16.66 -73.49
CA SER A 28 -13.56 -15.87 -74.19
C SER A 28 -14.97 -16.38 -73.94
N ILE A 29 -15.18 -17.70 -73.92
CA ILE A 29 -16.49 -18.31 -73.59
C ILE A 29 -16.89 -17.96 -72.15
N TYR A 30 -15.96 -18.06 -71.20
CA TYR A 30 -16.24 -17.66 -69.82
C TYR A 30 -16.51 -16.17 -69.68
N LEU A 31 -15.84 -15.32 -70.48
CA LEU A 31 -16.04 -13.89 -70.48
C LEU A 31 -17.43 -13.52 -71.02
N SER A 32 -17.84 -14.12 -72.14
CA SER A 32 -19.19 -13.94 -72.71
C SER A 32 -20.31 -14.43 -71.78
N ALA A 33 -20.01 -15.35 -70.85
CA ALA A 33 -20.93 -15.84 -69.83
C ALA A 33 -20.81 -15.09 -68.48
N SER A 34 -20.08 -13.96 -68.43
CA SER A 34 -19.82 -13.18 -67.20
C SER A 34 -19.18 -13.98 -66.05
N ARG A 35 -18.51 -15.10 -66.37
CA ARG A 35 -17.83 -15.98 -65.39
C ARG A 35 -16.39 -15.52 -65.16
N TYR A 36 -16.22 -14.28 -64.68
CA TYR A 36 -14.90 -13.62 -64.53
C TYR A 36 -13.88 -14.43 -63.73
N SER A 37 -14.28 -15.11 -62.64
CA SER A 37 -13.38 -15.99 -61.88
C SER A 37 -12.76 -17.10 -62.76
N ASN A 38 -13.56 -17.70 -63.63
CA ASN A 38 -13.09 -18.76 -64.54
C ASN A 38 -12.26 -18.19 -65.69
N VAL A 39 -12.52 -16.96 -66.13
CA VAL A 39 -11.66 -16.22 -67.06
C VAL A 39 -10.27 -16.04 -66.45
N PHE A 40 -10.19 -15.44 -65.26
CA PHE A 40 -8.92 -15.19 -64.58
C PHE A 40 -8.17 -16.49 -64.27
N LYS A 41 -8.84 -17.52 -63.75
CA LYS A 41 -8.23 -18.85 -63.51
C LYS A 41 -7.62 -19.44 -64.79
N THR A 42 -8.36 -19.37 -65.91
CA THR A 42 -7.93 -19.92 -67.19
C THR A 42 -6.74 -19.14 -67.76
N LEU A 43 -6.78 -17.81 -67.67
CA LEU A 43 -5.71 -16.94 -68.19
C LEU A 43 -4.44 -16.98 -67.34
N ILE A 44 -4.57 -16.91 -66.00
CA ILE A 44 -3.42 -16.95 -65.07
C ILE A 44 -2.70 -18.30 -65.17
N LYS A 45 -3.45 -19.41 -65.30
CA LYS A 45 -2.87 -20.76 -65.43
C LYS A 45 -2.06 -20.92 -66.72
N ASN A 46 -2.58 -20.43 -67.85
CA ASN A 46 -2.06 -20.79 -69.17
C ASN A 46 -1.31 -19.66 -69.93
N SER A 47 -1.32 -18.41 -69.46
CA SER A 47 -0.64 -17.27 -70.13
C SER A 47 0.30 -16.52 -69.20
N LYS A 48 1.60 -16.49 -69.56
CA LYS A 48 2.64 -15.72 -68.85
C LYS A 48 2.37 -14.21 -68.91
N ALA A 49 1.91 -13.71 -70.06
CA ALA A 49 1.57 -12.30 -70.25
C ALA A 49 0.38 -11.89 -69.37
N ALA A 50 -0.67 -12.72 -69.32
CA ALA A 50 -1.84 -12.43 -68.47
C ALA A 50 -1.49 -12.49 -66.97
N ARG A 51 -0.65 -13.44 -66.56
CA ARG A 51 -0.16 -13.52 -65.16
C ARG A 51 0.65 -12.27 -64.77
N THR A 52 1.49 -11.78 -65.68
CA THR A 52 2.29 -10.55 -65.46
C THR A 52 1.39 -9.32 -65.36
N ALA A 53 0.43 -9.17 -66.29
CA ALA A 53 -0.53 -8.07 -66.26
C ALA A 53 -1.38 -8.08 -64.98
N PHE A 54 -1.91 -9.25 -64.59
CA PHE A 54 -2.69 -9.40 -63.36
C PHE A 54 -1.87 -9.07 -62.11
N LYS A 55 -0.62 -9.55 -62.03
CA LYS A 55 0.31 -9.19 -60.94
C LYS A 55 0.51 -7.68 -60.87
N ASN A 56 0.74 -7.02 -62.00
CA ASN A 56 0.97 -5.56 -62.03
C ASN A 56 -0.27 -4.78 -61.58
N ILE A 57 -1.48 -5.20 -61.98
CA ILE A 57 -2.74 -4.59 -61.52
C ILE A 57 -2.87 -4.75 -60.01
N MET A 58 -2.72 -5.98 -59.49
CA MET A 58 -2.84 -6.25 -58.05
C MET A 58 -1.83 -5.44 -57.22
N VAL A 59 -0.57 -5.39 -57.66
CA VAL A 59 0.46 -4.57 -56.99
C VAL A 59 0.11 -3.08 -57.05
N GLY A 60 -0.45 -2.59 -58.16
CA GLY A 60 -0.89 -1.21 -58.31
C GLY A 60 -2.03 -0.86 -57.34
N GLU A 61 -3.05 -1.70 -57.24
CA GLU A 61 -4.19 -1.48 -56.35
C GLU A 61 -3.81 -1.58 -54.88
N ILE A 62 -3.03 -2.59 -54.47
CA ILE A 62 -2.52 -2.70 -53.08
C ILE A 62 -1.69 -1.46 -52.71
N LYS A 63 -0.84 -0.96 -53.61
CA LYS A 63 -0.07 0.27 -53.37
C LYS A 63 -0.97 1.49 -53.17
N LYS A 64 -2.07 1.60 -53.92
CA LYS A 64 -3.04 2.70 -53.78
C LYS A 64 -3.78 2.61 -52.45
N GLU A 65 -4.27 1.42 -52.08
CA GLU A 65 -4.93 1.15 -50.81
C GLU A 65 -4.08 1.59 -49.61
N VAL A 66 -2.85 1.07 -49.52
CA VAL A 66 -1.94 1.40 -48.41
C VAL A 66 -1.58 2.89 -48.45
N SER A 67 -1.43 3.48 -49.65
CA SER A 67 -1.15 4.90 -49.78
C SER A 67 -2.32 5.78 -49.34
N GLU A 68 -3.57 5.33 -49.51
CA GLU A 68 -4.76 6.03 -49.03
C GLU A 68 -4.81 6.02 -47.51
N LEU A 69 -4.70 4.85 -46.88
CA LEU A 69 -4.62 4.70 -45.41
C LEU A 69 -3.54 5.61 -44.82
N CYS A 70 -2.39 5.73 -45.51
CA CYS A 70 -1.26 6.53 -45.05
C CYS A 70 -1.44 8.07 -45.17
N LYS A 71 -2.57 8.58 -45.64
CA LYS A 71 -2.80 10.04 -45.81
C LYS A 71 -3.10 10.73 -44.49
N ALA A 72 -2.57 11.94 -44.31
CA ALA A 72 -2.66 12.71 -43.06
C ALA A 72 -4.10 13.04 -42.60
N LYS A 73 -5.04 13.11 -43.54
CA LYS A 73 -6.47 13.38 -43.27
C LYS A 73 -7.18 12.26 -42.50
N HIS A 74 -6.60 11.05 -42.47
CA HIS A 74 -7.17 9.92 -41.77
C HIS A 74 -6.49 9.78 -40.41
N ASP A 75 -7.31 9.77 -39.36
CA ASP A 75 -6.91 9.39 -38.02
C ASP A 75 -6.99 7.87 -37.93
N THR A 76 -5.83 7.22 -37.83
CA THR A 76 -5.69 5.77 -37.92
C THR A 76 -4.89 5.26 -36.74
N VAL A 77 -5.28 4.09 -36.24
CA VAL A 77 -4.64 3.46 -35.07
C VAL A 77 -3.13 3.23 -35.26
N TRP A 78 -2.66 3.15 -36.51
CA TRP A 78 -1.24 2.91 -36.81
C TRP A 78 -0.35 4.15 -36.65
N ARG A 79 -0.95 5.34 -36.45
CA ARG A 79 -0.20 6.57 -36.19
C ARG A 79 0.41 6.55 -34.80
N SER A 80 1.56 7.20 -34.69
CA SER A 80 2.28 7.41 -33.42
C SER A 80 1.34 7.67 -32.23
N GLY A 81 1.27 6.72 -31.30
CA GLY A 81 0.41 6.78 -30.11
C GLY A 81 0.96 7.74 -29.06
N SER A 82 2.28 7.92 -29.01
CA SER A 82 2.94 8.83 -28.06
C SER A 82 2.52 10.29 -28.17
N LYS A 83 1.89 10.72 -29.27
CA LYS A 83 1.31 12.06 -29.40
C LYS A 83 0.01 12.24 -28.61
N ASN A 84 -0.69 11.16 -28.32
CA ASN A 84 -2.00 11.14 -27.66
C ASN A 84 -1.90 10.56 -26.23
N GLY A 85 -0.69 10.47 -25.67
CA GLY A 85 -0.43 9.96 -24.32
C GLY A 85 -0.67 8.45 -24.18
N ILE A 86 -0.87 7.98 -22.93
CA ILE A 86 -1.09 6.56 -22.63
C ILE A 86 -2.43 6.03 -23.15
N ASN A 87 -3.43 6.90 -23.30
CA ASN A 87 -4.79 6.54 -23.73
C ASN A 87 -4.82 5.86 -25.11
N ALA A 88 -3.93 6.25 -26.02
CA ALA A 88 -3.82 5.61 -27.32
C ALA A 88 -3.40 4.13 -27.23
N PHE A 89 -2.63 3.76 -26.20
CA PHE A 89 -2.24 2.38 -25.94
C PHE A 89 -3.33 1.61 -25.20
N ASN A 90 -4.00 2.24 -24.22
CA ASN A 90 -5.11 1.62 -23.46
C ASN A 90 -6.33 1.32 -24.32
N GLN A 91 -6.60 2.15 -25.33
CA GLN A 91 -7.74 1.97 -26.24
C GLN A 91 -7.41 1.06 -27.44
N PHE A 92 -6.16 0.61 -27.57
CA PHE A 92 -5.75 -0.22 -28.69
C PHE A 92 -6.37 -1.61 -28.60
N SER A 93 -6.94 -2.09 -29.71
CA SER A 93 -7.32 -3.49 -29.87
C SER A 93 -6.94 -4.00 -31.26
N TRP A 94 -6.50 -5.25 -31.31
CA TRP A 94 -6.16 -5.90 -32.58
C TRP A 94 -7.38 -6.01 -33.51
N ASP A 95 -8.58 -6.22 -32.96
CA ASP A 95 -9.83 -6.29 -33.72
C ASP A 95 -10.11 -4.96 -34.43
N SER A 96 -10.08 -3.84 -33.68
CA SER A 96 -10.32 -2.51 -34.24
C SER A 96 -9.27 -2.17 -35.31
N ALA A 97 -8.00 -2.49 -35.05
CA ALA A 97 -6.92 -2.19 -35.98
C ALA A 97 -7.02 -2.95 -37.31
N VAL A 98 -7.36 -4.24 -37.25
CA VAL A 98 -7.52 -5.08 -38.45
C VAL A 98 -8.77 -4.68 -39.23
N GLU A 99 -9.89 -4.40 -38.57
CA GLU A 99 -11.11 -3.96 -39.25
C GLU A 99 -10.97 -2.56 -39.86
N GLU A 100 -10.28 -1.63 -39.20
CA GLU A 100 -9.93 -0.33 -39.78
C GLU A 100 -9.07 -0.52 -41.03
N THR A 101 -8.01 -1.31 -40.94
CA THR A 101 -7.11 -1.59 -42.08
C THR A 101 -7.85 -2.23 -43.25
N LYS A 102 -8.82 -3.11 -42.97
CA LYS A 102 -9.64 -3.79 -43.99
C LYS A 102 -10.58 -2.83 -44.72
N ARG A 103 -11.07 -1.77 -44.06
CA ARG A 103 -11.89 -0.72 -44.70
C ARG A 103 -11.09 0.05 -45.75
N PHE A 104 -9.82 0.35 -45.46
CA PHE A 104 -8.95 1.10 -46.38
C PHE A 104 -8.18 0.22 -47.37
N CYS A 105 -7.81 -0.99 -46.95
CA CYS A 105 -6.95 -1.91 -47.69
C CYS A 105 -7.56 -3.31 -47.80
N PRO A 106 -8.77 -3.45 -48.39
CA PRO A 106 -9.48 -4.74 -48.44
C PRO A 106 -8.70 -5.79 -49.23
N LEU A 107 -8.00 -5.42 -50.32
CA LEU A 107 -7.23 -6.34 -51.12
C LEU A 107 -5.97 -6.82 -50.38
N LEU A 108 -5.28 -5.92 -49.67
CA LEU A 108 -4.14 -6.28 -48.84
C LEU A 108 -4.55 -7.24 -47.71
N VAL A 109 -5.58 -6.88 -46.94
CA VAL A 109 -6.02 -7.69 -45.80
C VAL A 109 -6.46 -9.06 -46.28
N ALA A 110 -7.23 -9.14 -47.37
CA ALA A 110 -7.62 -10.41 -47.96
C ALA A 110 -6.41 -11.24 -48.42
N ALA A 111 -5.38 -10.63 -49.00
CA ALA A 111 -4.19 -11.34 -49.45
C ALA A 111 -3.37 -11.90 -48.28
N VAL A 112 -3.17 -11.11 -47.22
CA VAL A 112 -2.40 -11.52 -46.03
C VAL A 112 -3.19 -12.54 -45.21
N SER A 113 -4.47 -12.29 -44.94
CA SER A 113 -5.33 -13.22 -44.19
C SER A 113 -5.44 -14.58 -44.89
N SER A 114 -5.61 -14.59 -46.22
CA SER A 114 -5.64 -15.83 -47.01
C SER A 114 -4.31 -16.58 -47.00
N SER A 115 -3.19 -15.88 -46.78
CA SER A 115 -1.86 -16.48 -46.68
C SER A 115 -1.59 -17.09 -45.30
N LEU A 116 -2.31 -16.62 -44.27
CA LEU A 116 -2.21 -17.09 -42.88
C LEU A 116 -3.21 -18.21 -42.55
N SER A 117 -4.27 -18.37 -43.34
CA SER A 117 -5.34 -19.36 -43.11
C SER A 117 -5.11 -20.69 -43.85
N ASN A 118 -5.26 -21.81 -43.15
CA ASN A 118 -5.51 -23.12 -43.76
C ASN A 118 -7.02 -23.42 -43.79
N ASN A 119 -7.50 -24.27 -44.71
CA ASN A 119 -8.94 -24.62 -44.88
C ASN A 119 -9.66 -25.09 -43.59
N ILE A 120 -8.92 -25.48 -42.54
CA ILE A 120 -9.44 -25.93 -41.23
C ILE A 120 -9.70 -24.75 -40.26
N ASN A 121 -8.99 -23.62 -40.43
CA ASN A 121 -8.99 -22.51 -39.45
C ASN A 121 -10.00 -21.40 -39.77
N LEU A 122 -10.70 -21.47 -40.90
CA LEU A 122 -11.71 -20.47 -41.29
C LEU A 122 -13.03 -20.56 -40.50
N GLN A 123 -13.27 -21.67 -39.79
CA GLN A 123 -14.54 -21.92 -39.07
C GLN A 123 -14.42 -21.96 -37.54
N ARG A 124 -13.22 -22.02 -36.95
CA ARG A 124 -13.04 -22.08 -35.50
C ARG A 124 -12.68 -20.70 -34.95
N LYS A 125 -13.71 -19.89 -34.68
CA LYS A 125 -13.60 -18.81 -33.70
C LYS A 125 -13.44 -19.45 -32.32
N PHE A 126 -12.30 -19.22 -31.69
CA PHE A 126 -11.99 -19.46 -30.27
C PHE A 126 -12.01 -20.92 -29.78
N GLY A 127 -10.82 -21.50 -29.64
CA GLY A 127 -10.57 -22.74 -28.89
C GLY A 127 -9.30 -22.59 -28.04
N LYS A 128 -9.34 -23.11 -26.81
CA LYS A 128 -8.45 -22.81 -25.66
C LYS A 128 -6.94 -23.12 -25.81
N THR A 129 -6.41 -23.49 -26.97
CA THR A 129 -4.99 -23.89 -27.13
C THR A 129 -4.33 -23.57 -28.49
N GLN A 130 -4.75 -22.54 -29.23
CA GLN A 130 -4.02 -22.12 -30.44
C GLN A 130 -3.76 -20.60 -30.48
N VAL A 131 -2.52 -20.23 -30.82
CA VAL A 131 -2.06 -18.86 -31.03
C VAL A 131 -3.09 -18.09 -31.86
N SER A 132 -3.64 -17.00 -31.29
CA SER A 132 -4.59 -16.16 -32.00
C SER A 132 -3.96 -15.63 -33.30
N LEU A 133 -4.63 -15.86 -34.43
CA LEU A 133 -4.17 -15.37 -35.74
C LEU A 133 -4.28 -13.84 -35.87
N LEU A 134 -5.11 -13.22 -35.02
CA LEU A 134 -5.45 -11.82 -35.11
C LEU A 134 -4.26 -10.90 -34.77
N PRO A 135 -3.53 -11.07 -33.64
CA PRO A 135 -2.29 -10.35 -33.38
C PRO A 135 -1.25 -10.53 -34.49
N ASN A 136 -1.10 -11.73 -35.05
CA ASN A 136 -0.15 -12.00 -36.13
C ASN A 136 -0.50 -11.22 -37.41
N LEU A 137 -1.78 -11.24 -37.80
CA LEU A 137 -2.27 -10.47 -38.93
C LEU A 137 -2.06 -8.97 -38.70
N GLY A 138 -2.43 -8.47 -37.52
CA GLY A 138 -2.24 -7.08 -37.12
C GLY A 138 -0.77 -6.66 -37.18
N CYS A 139 0.15 -7.45 -36.61
CA CYS A 139 1.59 -7.19 -36.66
C CYS A 139 2.10 -7.05 -38.10
N ILE A 140 1.73 -7.97 -39.01
CA ILE A 140 2.16 -7.90 -40.42
C ILE A 140 1.64 -6.62 -41.07
N LEU A 141 0.35 -6.29 -40.87
CA LEU A 141 -0.25 -5.08 -41.43
C LEU A 141 0.42 -3.81 -40.89
N GLY A 142 0.66 -3.75 -39.58
CA GLY A 142 1.37 -2.67 -38.90
C GLY A 142 2.80 -2.46 -39.45
N GLN A 143 3.53 -3.55 -39.70
CA GLN A 143 4.85 -3.49 -40.32
C GLN A 143 4.80 -2.97 -41.77
N ILE A 144 3.79 -3.35 -42.55
CA ILE A 144 3.62 -2.87 -43.92
C ILE A 144 3.35 -1.36 -43.97
N VAL A 145 2.47 -0.85 -43.10
CA VAL A 145 2.17 0.59 -43.06
C VAL A 145 3.34 1.39 -42.50
N PHE A 146 4.08 0.85 -41.53
CA PHE A 146 5.33 1.45 -41.04
C PHE A 146 6.38 1.53 -42.16
N ALA A 147 6.64 0.44 -42.86
CA ALA A 147 7.58 0.43 -43.98
C ALA A 147 7.20 1.41 -45.09
N ARG A 148 5.91 1.72 -45.25
CA ARG A 148 5.43 2.73 -46.20
C ARG A 148 5.69 4.16 -45.74
N LYS A 149 5.46 4.47 -44.46
CA LYS A 149 5.66 5.82 -43.87
C LYS A 149 6.18 5.73 -42.43
N PRO A 150 7.48 5.48 -42.23
CA PRO A 150 8.03 5.15 -40.90
C PRO A 150 7.97 6.31 -39.90
N TYR A 151 8.03 7.56 -40.37
CA TYR A 151 7.98 8.74 -39.49
C TYR A 151 6.59 8.98 -38.88
N THR A 152 5.52 8.50 -39.53
CA THR A 152 4.14 8.77 -39.09
C THR A 152 3.40 7.52 -38.63
N MET A 153 3.65 6.37 -39.24
CA MET A 153 2.93 5.10 -39.00
C MET A 153 3.74 4.16 -38.11
N LYS A 154 4.06 4.61 -36.90
CA LYS A 154 5.01 3.95 -35.99
C LYS A 154 4.39 3.46 -34.68
N PHE A 155 3.06 3.35 -34.60
CA PHE A 155 2.37 2.90 -33.39
C PHE A 155 2.90 1.54 -32.89
N LEU A 156 2.99 0.56 -33.80
CA LEU A 156 3.47 -0.78 -33.46
C LEU A 156 4.92 -0.77 -32.96
N GLN A 157 5.78 0.01 -33.60
CA GLN A 157 7.18 0.17 -33.20
C GLN A 157 7.31 0.90 -31.85
N GLU A 158 6.43 1.87 -31.58
CA GLU A 158 6.31 2.54 -30.28
C GLU A 158 5.89 1.55 -29.21
N MET A 159 4.83 0.76 -29.45
CA MET A 159 4.33 -0.24 -28.52
C MET A 159 5.39 -1.31 -28.19
N ILE A 160 6.06 -1.86 -29.21
CA ILE A 160 7.14 -2.84 -29.01
C ILE A 160 8.36 -2.18 -28.33
N GLY A 161 8.70 -0.95 -28.70
CA GLY A 161 9.80 -0.21 -28.08
C GLY A 161 9.54 0.07 -26.61
N LEU A 162 8.32 0.48 -26.26
CA LEU A 162 7.88 0.65 -24.88
C LEU A 162 7.98 -0.68 -24.15
N GLN A 163 7.41 -1.78 -24.68
CA GLN A 163 7.52 -3.12 -24.08
C GLN A 163 8.97 -3.53 -23.79
N MET A 164 9.85 -3.37 -24.78
CA MET A 164 11.27 -3.67 -24.60
C MET A 164 11.93 -2.77 -23.53
N TRP A 165 11.51 -1.50 -23.46
CA TRP A 165 12.01 -0.57 -22.47
C TRP A 165 11.58 -0.98 -21.07
N MET A 166 10.32 -1.42 -20.92
CA MET A 166 9.78 -1.99 -19.68
C MET A 166 10.60 -3.17 -19.20
N SER A 167 10.91 -4.10 -20.11
CA SER A 167 11.60 -5.35 -19.78
C SER A 167 13.11 -5.20 -19.65
N GLY A 168 13.61 -4.00 -19.35
CA GLY A 168 15.05 -3.76 -19.14
C GLY A 168 15.93 -4.09 -20.35
N THR A 169 15.38 -4.08 -21.57
CA THR A 169 16.09 -4.64 -22.72
C THR A 169 17.37 -3.84 -23.05
N SER A 170 18.49 -4.54 -23.22
CA SER A 170 19.78 -3.91 -23.52
C SER A 170 19.75 -3.00 -24.75
N ARG A 171 20.57 -1.92 -24.75
CA ARG A 171 20.70 -1.02 -25.91
C ARG A 171 21.07 -1.75 -27.21
N LYS A 172 21.86 -2.83 -27.12
CA LYS A 172 22.25 -3.65 -28.29
C LYS A 172 21.04 -4.32 -28.93
N ALA A 173 20.08 -4.80 -28.13
CA ALA A 173 18.85 -5.41 -28.63
C ALA A 173 17.95 -4.36 -29.29
N PHE A 174 17.82 -3.16 -28.70
CA PHE A 174 17.17 -2.02 -29.36
C PHE A 174 17.81 -1.71 -30.72
N THR A 175 19.12 -1.58 -30.79
CA THR A 175 19.82 -1.31 -32.07
C THR A 175 19.53 -2.38 -33.11
N ARG A 176 19.65 -3.67 -32.74
CA ARG A 176 19.42 -4.79 -33.66
C ARG A 176 17.99 -4.83 -34.19
N LEU A 177 17.00 -4.72 -33.30
CA LEU A 177 15.59 -4.80 -33.69
C LEU A 177 15.12 -3.53 -34.39
N ASN A 178 15.70 -2.37 -34.08
CA ASN A 178 15.44 -1.12 -34.80
C ASN A 178 15.92 -1.20 -36.25
N HIS A 179 17.09 -1.79 -36.51
CA HIS A 179 17.56 -2.03 -37.88
C HIS A 179 16.63 -2.96 -38.68
N LEU A 180 15.88 -3.83 -38.00
CA LEU A 180 14.86 -4.69 -38.63
C LEU A 180 13.48 -4.00 -38.79
N GLY A 181 13.33 -2.75 -38.33
CA GLY A 181 12.04 -2.02 -38.34
C GLY A 181 11.02 -2.53 -37.32
N ILE A 182 11.42 -3.41 -36.41
CA ILE A 182 10.54 -4.04 -35.42
C ILE A 182 10.20 -3.07 -34.29
N THR A 183 11.17 -2.25 -33.88
CA THR A 183 11.05 -1.32 -32.75
C THR A 183 11.64 0.04 -33.08
N LEU A 184 11.32 1.04 -32.26
CA LEU A 184 12.02 2.32 -32.28
C LEU A 184 13.46 2.18 -31.74
N GLY A 185 14.32 3.12 -32.14
CA GLY A 185 15.64 3.25 -31.53
C GLY A 185 15.52 3.70 -30.07
N THR A 186 16.52 3.39 -29.24
CA THR A 186 16.49 3.66 -27.80
C THR A 186 16.11 5.11 -27.45
N ASP A 187 16.64 6.09 -28.18
CA ASP A 187 16.35 7.51 -27.91
C ASP A 187 14.93 7.92 -28.34
N ALA A 188 14.42 7.33 -29.43
CA ALA A 188 13.06 7.56 -29.88
C ALA A 188 12.03 6.89 -28.96
N THR A 189 12.34 5.71 -28.42
CA THR A 189 11.57 5.06 -27.36
C THR A 189 11.55 5.90 -26.10
N ARG A 190 12.70 6.42 -25.66
CA ARG A 190 12.78 7.35 -24.54
C ARG A 190 11.89 8.57 -24.77
N GLY A 191 11.96 9.19 -25.94
CA GLY A 191 11.09 10.32 -26.28
C GLY A 191 9.60 9.97 -26.34
N ALA A 192 9.24 8.70 -26.55
CA ALA A 192 7.85 8.23 -26.43
C ALA A 192 7.45 8.08 -24.95
N VAL A 193 8.32 7.52 -24.12
CA VAL A 193 8.16 7.47 -22.65
C VAL A 193 7.98 8.89 -22.10
N ASP A 194 8.85 9.83 -22.46
CA ASP A 194 8.79 11.23 -21.98
C ASP A 194 7.48 11.94 -22.34
N LYS A 195 6.88 11.63 -23.50
CA LYS A 195 5.58 12.20 -23.89
C LYS A 195 4.41 11.55 -23.16
N ILE A 196 4.47 10.24 -22.95
CA ILE A 196 3.53 9.54 -22.09
C ILE A 196 3.60 10.12 -20.67
N ARG A 197 4.83 10.46 -20.22
CA ARG A 197 5.09 11.03 -18.89
C ARG A 197 4.46 12.39 -18.63
N GLN A 198 4.36 13.24 -19.65
CA GLN A 198 3.73 14.56 -19.51
C GLN A 198 2.25 14.49 -19.08
N GLY A 199 1.61 13.33 -19.20
CA GLY A 199 0.23 13.11 -18.77
C GLY A 199 0.05 12.49 -17.38
N PHE A 200 1.11 12.07 -16.66
CA PHE A 200 0.93 11.25 -15.44
C PHE A 200 0.37 12.01 -14.24
N SER A 201 0.84 13.24 -13.99
CA SER A 201 0.26 14.05 -12.93
C SER A 201 -1.03 14.74 -13.38
N LYS A 202 -1.46 14.55 -14.64
CA LYS A 202 -2.58 15.30 -15.21
C LYS A 202 -3.86 15.05 -14.44
N ASP A 203 -4.15 13.79 -14.10
CA ASP A 203 -5.35 13.44 -13.33
C ASP A 203 -5.32 14.09 -11.94
N LEU A 204 -4.16 14.09 -11.27
CA LEU A 204 -3.99 14.75 -9.98
C LEU A 204 -4.05 16.28 -10.08
N THR A 205 -3.49 16.85 -11.15
CA THR A 205 -3.57 18.29 -11.43
C THR A 205 -5.01 18.70 -11.74
N GLU A 206 -5.76 17.91 -12.50
CA GLU A 206 -7.18 18.15 -12.79
C GLU A 206 -8.03 18.05 -11.52
N MET A 207 -7.78 17.06 -10.66
CA MET A 207 -8.42 16.97 -9.33
C MET A 207 -8.07 18.17 -8.47
N LYS A 208 -6.79 18.54 -8.36
CA LYS A 208 -6.33 19.73 -7.63
C LYS A 208 -7.07 20.99 -8.12
N GLU A 209 -7.14 21.20 -9.43
CA GLU A 209 -7.83 22.34 -10.03
C GLU A 209 -9.33 22.32 -9.75
N HIS A 210 -9.96 21.14 -9.77
CA HIS A 210 -11.37 20.97 -9.40
C HIS A 210 -11.61 21.33 -7.92
N LEU A 211 -10.81 20.78 -7.01
CA LEU A 211 -10.85 21.09 -5.57
C LEU A 211 -10.62 22.58 -5.30
N THR A 212 -9.64 23.18 -5.99
CA THR A 212 -9.32 24.61 -5.87
C THR A 212 -10.50 25.49 -6.29
N ARG A 213 -11.20 25.12 -7.38
CA ARG A 213 -12.41 25.85 -7.83
C ARG A 213 -13.57 25.72 -6.85
N ASN A 214 -13.80 24.53 -6.30
CA ASN A 214 -14.88 24.30 -5.34
C ASN A 214 -14.60 25.04 -4.02
N ASN A 215 -13.36 25.03 -3.53
CA ASN A 215 -12.99 25.77 -2.32
C ASN A 215 -13.21 27.28 -2.50
N ARG A 216 -12.81 27.84 -3.66
CA ARG A 216 -13.11 29.25 -4.00
C ARG A 216 -14.60 29.57 -3.99
N ALA A 217 -15.43 28.67 -4.53
CA ALA A 217 -16.88 28.87 -4.51
C ALA A 217 -17.42 28.87 -3.06
N ALA A 218 -16.95 27.96 -2.20
CA ALA A 218 -17.34 27.92 -0.79
C ALA A 218 -16.87 29.16 0.00
N VAL A 219 -15.66 29.66 -0.26
CA VAL A 219 -15.13 30.90 0.35
C VAL A 219 -15.90 32.13 -0.13
N GLN A 220 -16.26 32.21 -1.41
CA GLN A 220 -17.07 33.31 -1.96
C GLN A 220 -18.50 33.31 -1.42
N ILE A 221 -19.11 32.14 -1.24
CA ILE A 221 -20.44 32.02 -0.61
C ILE A 221 -20.36 32.47 0.85
N ARG A 222 -19.35 32.02 1.61
CA ARG A 222 -19.14 32.47 2.99
C ARG A 222 -18.97 34.00 3.08
N ARG A 223 -18.13 34.61 2.24
CA ARG A 223 -17.98 36.08 2.22
C ARG A 223 -19.30 36.81 1.94
N ARG A 224 -20.13 36.33 1.01
CA ARG A 224 -21.43 36.95 0.73
C ARG A 224 -22.42 36.82 1.89
N LEU A 225 -22.42 35.71 2.60
CA LEU A 225 -23.26 35.53 3.78
C LEU A 225 -22.84 36.45 4.93
N PHE A 226 -21.53 36.69 5.10
CA PHE A 226 -21.02 37.66 6.06
C PHE A 226 -21.30 39.11 5.64
N ASP A 227 -21.22 39.44 4.35
CA ASP A 227 -21.57 40.78 3.84
C ASP A 227 -23.10 41.06 3.93
N GLU A 228 -23.96 40.04 3.95
CA GLU A 228 -25.43 40.18 4.11
C GLU A 228 -25.87 40.31 5.59
N GLU A 229 -25.07 39.84 6.56
CA GLU A 229 -25.35 40.02 7.99
C GLU A 229 -24.99 41.44 8.51
N ASP A 230 -24.14 42.18 7.79
CA ASP A 230 -23.74 43.56 8.13
C ASP A 230 -24.73 44.64 7.60
N GLU A 231 -25.73 44.29 6.79
CA GLU A 231 -26.74 45.24 6.28
C GLU A 231 -28.02 45.36 7.14
N GLU A 232 -28.22 44.50 8.15
CA GLU A 232 -29.35 44.57 9.11
C GLU A 232 -28.92 44.84 10.57
N GLY A 233 -27.85 45.61 10.76
CA GLY A 233 -27.38 46.05 12.08
C GLY A 233 -27.23 47.57 12.19
N ASP A 234 -28.28 48.24 12.61
CA ASP A 234 -28.30 49.64 12.99
C ASP A 234 -27.45 49.91 14.26
N GLY A 235 -26.26 50.44 14.05
CA GLY A 235 -25.64 51.52 14.83
C GLY A 235 -25.16 51.22 16.25
N GLU A 236 -23.83 51.12 16.43
CA GLU A 236 -23.05 52.02 17.30
C GLU A 236 -21.56 51.84 16.99
N GLY A 237 -20.90 52.94 16.60
CA GLY A 237 -19.49 52.94 16.22
C GLY A 237 -18.57 52.73 17.42
N VAL A 238 -17.61 51.82 17.27
CA VAL A 238 -16.41 51.78 18.11
C VAL A 238 -15.19 51.90 17.22
N ALA A 239 -14.37 52.90 17.53
CA ALA A 239 -13.24 53.35 16.74
C ALA A 239 -12.17 52.26 16.55
N ILE A 240 -11.61 52.24 15.35
CA ILE A 240 -10.34 51.58 15.03
C ILE A 240 -9.26 52.19 15.94
N LEU A 241 -8.74 51.40 16.87
CA LEU A 241 -7.50 51.70 17.58
C LEU A 241 -6.37 50.94 16.88
N ASP A 242 -5.60 51.72 16.13
CA ASP A 242 -4.26 51.45 15.64
C ASP A 242 -3.31 51.33 16.83
N ASP A 243 -3.05 50.10 17.32
CA ASP A 243 -2.00 49.85 18.32
C ASP A 243 -0.67 49.57 17.61
N THR A 244 -0.08 50.66 17.17
CA THR A 244 1.38 50.80 17.06
C THR A 244 2.00 50.60 18.44
N LEU A 245 2.59 49.43 18.68
CA LEU A 245 3.40 49.16 19.86
C LEU A 245 4.60 50.15 19.92
N PRO A 246 4.78 50.90 21.02
CA PRO A 246 5.95 51.75 21.18
C PRO A 246 7.15 50.92 21.62
N TYR A 247 8.29 51.25 21.01
CA TYR A 247 9.64 50.91 21.42
C TYR A 247 9.84 51.09 22.95
N ALA A 248 10.45 50.09 23.59
CA ALA A 248 11.19 50.28 24.82
C ALA A 248 12.64 49.84 24.57
N GLU A 249 13.53 50.82 24.47
CA GLU A 249 14.98 50.64 24.46
C GLU A 249 15.48 50.27 25.87
N GLU A 250 16.36 49.27 25.87
CA GLU A 250 17.57 49.08 26.69
C GLU A 250 17.48 48.99 28.22
N SER A 251 17.96 47.85 28.72
CA SER A 251 19.02 47.89 29.73
C SER A 251 20.03 46.76 29.50
N ASP A 252 21.24 47.18 29.17
CA ASP A 252 22.46 46.37 29.12
C ASP A 252 22.69 45.58 30.41
N ASN A 253 23.12 44.32 30.25
CA ASN A 253 24.14 43.75 31.11
C ASN A 253 24.99 42.80 30.26
N GLU A 254 26.13 43.33 29.86
CA GLU A 254 27.33 42.57 29.51
C GLU A 254 27.67 41.63 30.68
N ASP A 255 27.82 40.34 30.43
CA ASP A 255 29.11 39.66 30.58
C ASP A 255 29.02 38.13 30.42
N ALA A 256 30.15 37.59 29.95
CA ALA A 256 30.60 36.21 30.04
C ALA A 256 30.06 35.18 29.02
N ASN A 257 30.63 35.29 27.81
CA ASN A 257 31.17 34.15 27.09
C ASN A 257 32.11 33.34 28.03
N PRO A 258 31.98 32.01 28.11
CA PRO A 258 33.12 31.23 27.62
C PRO A 258 32.70 29.97 26.87
N ASN A 259 33.16 29.92 25.62
CA ASN A 259 33.73 28.75 24.99
C ASN A 259 34.41 27.82 26.02
N ASN A 260 33.91 26.59 26.12
CA ASN A 260 34.76 25.44 26.43
C ASN A 260 34.13 24.20 25.81
N GLY A 261 34.83 23.66 24.81
CA GLY A 261 34.54 22.37 24.23
C GLY A 261 34.61 21.27 25.28
N ARG A 262 33.64 20.37 25.19
CA ARG A 262 33.78 18.97 25.57
C ARG A 262 33.09 18.15 24.49
N ASP A 263 33.91 17.51 23.70
CA ASP A 263 33.58 16.28 23.00
C ASP A 263 33.04 15.29 24.05
N GLU A 264 31.73 15.02 23.99
CA GLU A 264 31.19 13.80 24.58
C GLU A 264 30.43 13.07 23.47
N ASP A 265 31.04 11.98 23.03
CA ASP A 265 30.50 10.95 22.14
C ASP A 265 29.10 10.52 22.60
N ALA A 266 28.07 11.17 22.07
CA ALA A 266 26.74 10.57 21.98
C ALA A 266 26.75 9.68 20.73
N THR A 267 27.15 8.42 20.91
CA THR A 267 26.87 7.37 19.94
C THR A 267 25.36 7.24 19.77
N SER A 268 24.82 8.00 18.81
CA SER A 268 23.54 7.79 18.19
C SER A 268 23.53 6.33 17.68
N LEU A 269 22.75 5.48 18.34
CA LEU A 269 22.29 4.25 17.75
C LEU A 269 21.46 4.64 16.53
N ASN A 270 22.07 4.48 15.36
CA ASN A 270 21.42 4.48 14.06
C ASN A 270 20.40 3.32 14.04
N ASP A 271 19.23 3.54 14.61
CA ASP A 271 18.07 2.67 14.44
C ASP A 271 17.32 3.09 13.16
N THR A 272 18.02 2.95 12.04
CA THR A 272 17.41 2.85 10.71
C THR A 272 17.55 1.40 10.28
N ILE A 273 16.48 0.82 9.78
CA ILE A 273 16.46 -0.55 9.23
C ILE A 273 16.67 -0.46 7.73
N PRO A 274 17.83 -0.84 7.17
CA PRO A 274 17.93 -1.14 5.76
C PRO A 274 17.31 -2.52 5.53
N PHE A 275 16.25 -2.59 4.73
CA PHE A 275 15.77 -3.82 4.10
C PHE A 275 16.59 -4.03 2.82
N GLU A 276 17.70 -4.76 2.91
CA GLU A 276 18.69 -4.89 1.82
C GLU A 276 18.70 -6.28 1.12
N ASP A 277 17.79 -7.20 1.42
CA ASP A 277 17.83 -8.55 0.82
C ASP A 277 16.78 -8.75 -0.29
N GLU A 278 17.26 -8.94 -1.52
CA GLU A 278 16.48 -9.02 -2.78
C GLU A 278 15.68 -10.33 -2.96
N ASP A 279 15.97 -11.38 -2.17
CA ASP A 279 15.40 -12.74 -2.36
C ASP A 279 14.04 -12.95 -1.64
N GLU A 280 13.63 -12.07 -0.73
CA GLU A 280 12.49 -12.32 0.16
C GLU A 280 11.16 -11.76 -0.33
N VAL A 281 11.18 -10.69 -1.13
CA VAL A 281 9.91 -10.12 -1.61
C VAL A 281 9.27 -10.98 -2.72
N GLU A 282 9.99 -11.95 -3.29
CA GLU A 282 9.41 -12.94 -4.23
C GLU A 282 8.45 -13.91 -3.51
N ALA A 283 8.67 -14.17 -2.22
CA ALA A 283 7.78 -14.98 -1.39
C ALA A 283 6.50 -14.23 -0.99
N ILE A 284 6.62 -12.93 -0.69
CA ILE A 284 5.47 -12.03 -0.40
C ILE A 284 4.48 -12.00 -1.58
N LEU A 285 5.00 -11.92 -2.81
CA LEU A 285 4.19 -11.89 -4.04
C LEU A 285 3.39 -13.17 -4.30
N ALA A 286 3.89 -14.34 -3.88
CA ALA A 286 3.27 -15.63 -4.17
C ALA A 286 2.11 -15.96 -3.22
N ASP A 287 2.20 -15.54 -1.95
CA ASP A 287 1.22 -15.86 -0.91
C ASP A 287 0.04 -14.86 -0.88
N ASP A 288 0.26 -13.56 -1.14
CA ASP A 288 -0.84 -12.58 -1.29
C ASP A 288 -1.75 -12.91 -2.50
N LEU A 289 -1.18 -13.53 -3.55
CA LEU A 289 -1.93 -14.07 -4.68
C LEU A 289 -2.64 -15.40 -4.35
N GLN A 290 -2.17 -16.17 -3.37
CA GLN A 290 -2.80 -17.43 -2.94
C GLN A 290 -3.95 -17.22 -1.94
N GLU A 291 -3.86 -16.27 -1.00
CA GLU A 291 -4.98 -15.91 -0.13
C GLU A 291 -6.19 -15.37 -0.93
N ALA A 292 -5.94 -14.76 -2.11
CA ALA A 292 -6.99 -14.31 -3.01
C ALA A 292 -7.85 -15.44 -3.63
N VAL A 293 -7.45 -16.71 -3.47
CA VAL A 293 -8.09 -17.89 -4.11
C VAL A 293 -8.90 -18.74 -3.12
N MET A 294 -8.82 -18.48 -1.81
CA MET A 294 -9.50 -19.29 -0.78
C MET A 294 -10.74 -18.57 -0.23
N ILE A 295 -11.72 -18.29 -1.09
CA ILE A 295 -13.07 -17.90 -0.67
C ILE A 295 -14.07 -18.90 -1.27
N THR A 296 -14.91 -19.49 -0.42
CA THR A 296 -15.89 -20.49 -0.84
C THR A 296 -17.04 -19.83 -1.63
N PRO A 297 -17.69 -20.55 -2.57
CA PRO A 297 -18.80 -20.01 -3.36
C PRO A 297 -20.04 -19.55 -2.57
N ALA A 298 -20.10 -19.80 -1.25
CA ALA A 298 -21.27 -19.54 -0.40
C ALA A 298 -21.47 -18.06 -0.05
N GLU A 299 -20.42 -17.24 -0.09
CA GLU A 299 -20.46 -15.82 0.30
C GLU A 299 -21.08 -14.87 -0.77
N ARG A 300 -21.69 -15.42 -1.83
CA ARG A 300 -22.24 -14.62 -2.95
C ARG A 300 -23.73 -14.31 -2.90
N GLN A 301 -24.51 -14.82 -1.94
CA GLN A 301 -25.98 -14.84 -2.09
C GLN A 301 -26.83 -14.37 -0.89
N GLY A 302 -26.28 -13.75 0.14
CA GLY A 302 -27.05 -13.33 1.33
C GLY A 302 -26.91 -11.86 1.69
N LEU A 303 -27.28 -10.93 0.81
CA LEU A 303 -27.27 -9.49 1.13
C LEU A 303 -28.50 -8.79 0.54
N GLU A 304 -29.70 -9.17 0.99
CA GLU A 304 -30.85 -8.28 0.97
C GLU A 304 -31.64 -8.50 2.27
N GLU A 305 -31.86 -7.39 2.99
CA GLU A 305 -32.81 -7.16 4.10
C GLU A 305 -32.30 -7.23 5.57
N VAL A 306 -32.64 -6.15 6.30
CA VAL A 306 -32.81 -5.97 7.77
C VAL A 306 -31.57 -5.51 8.58
N ASN A 307 -31.56 -4.46 9.43
CA ASN A 307 -32.46 -3.33 9.75
C ASN A 307 -31.72 -2.25 10.56
N GLU A 308 -32.28 -1.04 10.49
CA GLU A 308 -32.31 0.12 11.40
C GLU A 308 -31.63 0.03 12.79
N VAL A 309 -30.69 0.94 13.03
CA VAL A 309 -30.36 1.54 14.34
C VAL A 309 -30.19 3.06 14.13
N ASP A 310 -30.76 3.83 15.05
CA ASP A 310 -31.00 5.28 14.99
C ASP A 310 -29.75 6.17 14.84
N ASN A 311 -29.92 7.20 13.99
CA ASN A 311 -29.19 8.47 13.84
C ASN A 311 -27.65 8.43 13.83
N GLU A 312 -27.05 8.45 12.63
CA GLU A 312 -26.06 9.47 12.20
C GLU A 312 -25.59 9.26 10.73
N GLU A 313 -25.86 10.28 9.91
CA GLU A 313 -25.41 10.60 8.53
C GLU A 313 -25.23 9.45 7.50
N GLU A 314 -26.30 9.19 6.73
CA GLU A 314 -26.17 8.62 5.38
C GLU A 314 -25.27 9.52 4.52
N VAL A 315 -24.11 9.03 4.09
CA VAL A 315 -23.19 9.78 3.23
C VAL A 315 -23.73 9.84 1.79
N PRO A 316 -24.05 11.02 1.24
CA PRO A 316 -24.54 11.15 -0.12
C PRO A 316 -23.50 10.73 -1.17
N GLU A 317 -23.91 9.96 -2.18
CA GLU A 317 -23.02 9.42 -3.23
C GLU A 317 -22.32 10.47 -4.12
N ASN A 318 -22.63 11.77 -3.97
CA ASN A 318 -22.15 12.87 -4.82
C ASN A 318 -21.09 13.79 -4.15
N GLU A 319 -20.49 13.37 -3.05
CA GLU A 319 -19.56 14.23 -2.30
C GLU A 319 -18.12 14.25 -2.81
N LEU A 320 -17.45 15.37 -2.53
CA LEU A 320 -16.11 15.70 -3.02
C LEU A 320 -15.03 14.87 -2.28
N CYS A 321 -14.41 13.92 -2.99
CA CYS A 321 -13.22 13.21 -2.50
C CYS A 321 -11.96 14.06 -2.66
N LEU A 322 -11.13 14.09 -1.61
CA LEU A 322 -9.78 14.64 -1.65
C LEU A 322 -8.78 13.50 -1.92
N TYR A 323 -7.50 13.75 -1.66
CA TYR A 323 -6.44 12.77 -1.72
C TYR A 323 -5.41 13.03 -0.64
N SER A 324 -4.67 11.98 -0.33
CA SER A 324 -3.48 12.02 0.55
C SER A 324 -2.24 11.65 -0.26
N LEU A 325 -1.09 12.18 0.14
CA LEU A 325 0.20 11.79 -0.42
C LEU A 325 0.86 10.76 0.48
N VAL A 326 1.65 9.89 -0.12
CA VAL A 326 2.50 8.92 0.59
C VAL A 326 3.88 9.01 -0.02
N PHE A 327 4.93 8.98 0.79
CA PHE A 327 6.29 8.93 0.31
C PHE A 327 7.17 8.06 1.21
N ASP A 328 8.25 7.56 0.63
CA ASP A 328 9.30 6.82 1.33
C ASP A 328 10.64 7.00 0.61
N ASN A 329 11.73 6.72 1.31
CA ASN A 329 13.04 6.66 0.68
C ASN A 329 13.16 5.44 -0.24
N VAL A 330 13.89 5.63 -1.35
CA VAL A 330 14.24 4.56 -2.27
C VAL A 330 15.72 4.60 -2.59
N ASN A 331 16.38 3.60 -2.04
CA ASN A 331 17.82 3.52 -1.88
C ASN A 331 18.39 2.46 -2.85
N LYS A 332 19.41 2.80 -3.64
CA LYS A 332 20.03 1.86 -4.59
C LYS A 332 21.56 1.90 -4.57
N HIS A 333 22.16 0.76 -4.27
CA HIS A 333 23.59 0.53 -4.45
C HIS A 333 23.92 0.34 -5.94
N LEU A 334 24.85 1.16 -6.43
CA LEU A 334 25.41 1.05 -7.77
C LEU A 334 26.82 0.51 -7.67
N HIS A 335 27.02 -0.71 -8.17
CA HIS A 335 28.34 -1.34 -8.20
C HIS A 335 29.16 -0.80 -9.37
N ALA A 336 30.39 -0.39 -9.08
CA ALA A 336 31.34 -0.04 -10.12
C ALA A 336 31.88 -1.31 -10.78
N LYS A 337 31.68 -1.45 -12.10
CA LYS A 337 32.24 -2.58 -12.88
C LYS A 337 33.76 -2.77 -12.68
N GLN A 338 34.48 -1.67 -12.48
CA GLN A 338 35.88 -1.66 -12.05
C GLN A 338 36.04 -0.57 -11.00
N THR A 339 36.44 -0.97 -9.81
CA THR A 339 36.78 -0.04 -8.73
C THR A 339 38.16 0.57 -8.98
N SER A 340 38.27 1.87 -8.79
CA SER A 340 39.54 2.63 -8.85
C SER A 340 39.54 3.65 -7.72
N ARG A 341 40.68 4.34 -7.48
CA ARG A 341 40.77 5.36 -6.43
C ARG A 341 39.70 6.46 -6.55
N ASP A 342 39.28 6.76 -7.78
CA ASP A 342 38.34 7.84 -8.08
C ASP A 342 36.93 7.32 -8.50
N LYS A 343 36.72 6.00 -8.52
CA LYS A 343 35.43 5.35 -8.86
C LYS A 343 35.18 4.17 -7.95
N GLY A 344 34.33 4.37 -6.94
CA GLY A 344 33.84 3.33 -6.04
C GLY A 344 32.38 2.97 -6.30
N ASN A 345 31.85 2.11 -5.45
CA ASN A 345 30.40 1.90 -5.36
C ASN A 345 29.75 3.20 -4.89
N ILE A 346 28.58 3.51 -5.43
CA ILE A 346 27.84 4.72 -5.10
C ILE A 346 26.48 4.28 -4.55
N MET A 347 26.15 4.76 -3.36
CA MET A 347 24.79 4.68 -2.85
C MET A 347 24.00 5.86 -3.40
N LYS A 348 22.89 5.57 -4.07
CA LYS A 348 21.93 6.57 -4.53
C LYS A 348 20.75 6.61 -3.57
N ASN A 349 20.66 7.72 -2.83
CA ASN A 349 19.53 8.04 -1.96
C ASN A 349 18.54 8.89 -2.74
N MET A 350 17.30 8.45 -2.79
CA MET A 350 16.22 9.08 -3.53
C MET A 350 14.94 8.96 -2.70
N VAL A 351 13.86 9.64 -3.11
CA VAL A 351 12.53 9.44 -2.54
C VAL A 351 11.53 9.11 -3.64
N GLN A 352 10.52 8.31 -3.30
CA GLN A 352 9.43 7.95 -4.19
C GLN A 352 8.08 8.27 -3.53
N ALA A 353 7.10 8.71 -4.33
CA ALA A 353 5.78 9.04 -3.83
C ALA A 353 4.64 8.63 -4.76
N TYR A 354 3.44 8.50 -4.18
CA TYR A 354 2.16 8.38 -4.87
C TYR A 354 1.07 9.17 -4.12
N ALA A 355 0.00 9.53 -4.84
CA ALA A 355 -1.22 10.09 -4.25
C ALA A 355 -2.32 9.02 -4.22
N ALA A 356 -3.05 8.90 -3.12
CA ALA A 356 -4.23 8.07 -3.01
C ALA A 356 -5.48 8.94 -2.98
N VAL A 357 -6.43 8.69 -3.88
CA VAL A 357 -7.75 9.33 -3.81
C VAL A 357 -8.54 8.72 -2.66
N ASP A 358 -9.15 9.58 -1.85
CA ASP A 358 -9.97 9.19 -0.71
C ASP A 358 -11.15 8.32 -1.16
N ARG A 359 -11.37 7.19 -0.45
CA ARG A 359 -12.55 6.34 -0.65
C ARG A 359 -13.74 6.80 0.20
N ILE A 360 -13.45 7.34 1.39
CA ILE A 360 -14.43 7.97 2.26
C ILE A 360 -14.38 9.49 1.99
N PRO A 361 -15.45 10.10 1.46
CA PRO A 361 -15.46 11.53 1.18
C PRO A 361 -15.40 12.33 2.48
N THR A 362 -14.59 13.38 2.49
CA THR A 362 -14.43 14.29 3.63
C THR A 362 -14.59 15.75 3.25
N GLY A 363 -14.69 16.08 1.94
CA GLY A 363 -14.70 17.46 1.47
C GLY A 363 -15.91 18.29 1.88
N HIS A 364 -16.97 17.68 2.43
CA HIS A 364 -18.13 18.35 3.00
C HIS A 364 -17.91 18.82 4.45
N LEU A 365 -16.92 18.27 5.16
CA LEU A 365 -16.66 18.56 6.56
C LEU A 365 -15.98 19.92 6.75
N ASP A 366 -16.15 20.52 7.93
CA ASP A 366 -15.50 21.78 8.26
C ASP A 366 -13.97 21.64 8.23
N ASP A 367 -13.34 22.62 7.60
CA ASP A 367 -11.90 22.71 7.43
C ASP A 367 -11.27 23.86 8.25
N LYS A 368 -12.04 24.48 9.14
CA LYS A 368 -11.53 25.47 10.08
C LYS A 368 -10.51 24.83 11.01
N GLN A 369 -9.31 25.40 11.09
CA GLN A 369 -8.29 24.96 12.04
C GLN A 369 -8.66 25.39 13.46
N PRO A 370 -8.43 24.53 14.46
CA PRO A 370 -8.65 24.87 15.86
C PRO A 370 -7.67 25.94 16.32
N THR A 371 -8.09 26.73 17.29
CA THR A 371 -7.24 27.71 17.97
C THR A 371 -6.30 27.02 18.96
N PRO A 372 -5.15 27.62 19.30
CA PRO A 372 -4.25 27.05 20.31
C PRO A 372 -4.91 26.79 21.67
N ALA A 373 -5.92 27.58 22.03
CA ALA A 373 -6.69 27.39 23.26
C ALA A 373 -7.54 26.10 23.20
N GLU A 374 -8.25 25.86 22.10
CA GLU A 374 -9.01 24.62 21.88
C GLU A 374 -8.10 23.39 21.88
N VAL A 375 -6.91 23.49 21.25
CA VAL A 375 -5.92 22.39 21.26
C VAL A 375 -5.38 22.13 22.67
N ALA A 376 -5.19 23.16 23.49
CA ALA A 376 -4.73 23.02 24.87
C ALA A 376 -5.77 22.36 25.80
N GLU A 377 -7.05 22.33 25.42
CA GLU A 377 -8.13 21.69 26.17
C GLU A 377 -8.24 20.18 25.90
N ILE A 378 -7.49 19.63 24.94
CA ILE A 378 -7.52 18.19 24.63
C ILE A 378 -7.04 17.38 25.84
N PRO A 379 -7.87 16.48 26.39
CA PRO A 379 -7.53 15.78 27.62
C PRO A 379 -6.49 14.68 27.38
N CYS A 380 -5.60 14.48 28.36
CA CYS A 380 -4.59 13.41 28.32
C CYS A 380 -5.18 11.99 28.21
N THR A 381 -6.46 11.81 28.51
CA THR A 381 -7.19 10.55 28.35
C THR A 381 -7.30 10.12 26.89
N VAL A 382 -7.05 11.00 25.92
CA VAL A 382 -6.99 10.66 24.49
C VAL A 382 -5.83 9.72 24.16
N PHE A 383 -4.73 9.75 24.92
CA PHE A 383 -3.51 8.99 24.62
C PHE A 383 -3.50 7.56 25.14
N LEU A 384 -4.47 7.21 25.97
CA LEU A 384 -4.54 5.94 26.68
C LEU A 384 -5.93 5.34 26.49
N THR A 385 -6.01 4.01 26.48
CA THR A 385 -7.30 3.32 26.41
C THR A 385 -8.12 3.55 27.69
N ASN A 386 -9.39 3.94 27.53
CA ASN A 386 -10.36 4.00 28.61
C ASN A 386 -11.04 2.64 28.88
N GLU A 387 -11.87 2.54 29.92
CA GLU A 387 -12.52 1.27 30.31
C GLU A 387 -13.43 0.68 29.22
N GLU A 388 -14.16 1.51 28.46
CA GLU A 388 -15.02 1.06 27.37
C GLU A 388 -14.22 0.62 26.15
N GLU A 389 -13.12 1.30 25.84
CA GLU A 389 -12.18 0.89 24.80
C GLU A 389 -11.50 -0.44 25.16
N VAL A 390 -11.09 -0.65 26.42
CA VAL A 390 -10.53 -1.92 26.88
C VAL A 390 -11.54 -3.06 26.76
N LYS A 391 -12.82 -2.83 27.10
CA LYS A 391 -13.90 -3.81 26.87
C LYS A 391 -14.06 -4.12 25.38
N THR A 392 -14.01 -3.08 24.55
CA THR A 392 -14.10 -3.20 23.09
C THR A 392 -12.96 -4.03 22.52
N ILE A 393 -11.71 -3.77 22.93
CA ILE A 393 -10.54 -4.57 22.55
C ILE A 393 -10.72 -6.02 23.02
N ARG A 394 -11.19 -6.24 24.26
CA ARG A 394 -11.46 -7.59 24.77
C ARG A 394 -12.46 -8.35 23.89
N LEU A 395 -13.52 -7.68 23.44
CA LEU A 395 -14.49 -8.27 22.51
C LEU A 395 -13.84 -8.64 21.17
N ASP A 396 -12.93 -7.81 20.65
CA ASP A 396 -12.16 -8.14 19.43
C ASP A 396 -11.28 -9.39 19.62
N TYR A 397 -10.65 -9.55 20.78
CA TYR A 397 -9.91 -10.77 21.14
C TYR A 397 -10.83 -12.00 21.15
N VAL A 398 -12.02 -11.89 21.77
CA VAL A 398 -13.01 -12.99 21.81
C VAL A 398 -13.45 -13.36 20.41
N GLN A 399 -13.75 -12.37 19.58
CA GLN A 399 -14.14 -12.58 18.19
C GLN A 399 -13.03 -13.25 17.37
N GLN A 400 -11.77 -12.85 17.58
CA GLN A 400 -10.63 -13.48 16.91
C GLN A 400 -10.43 -14.93 17.33
N VAL A 401 -10.69 -15.26 18.61
CA VAL A 401 -10.66 -16.65 19.09
C VAL A 401 -11.79 -17.45 18.44
N LYS A 402 -13.03 -16.93 18.39
CA LYS A 402 -14.16 -17.61 17.73
C LYS A 402 -13.84 -18.02 16.29
N GLU A 403 -13.20 -17.13 15.52
CA GLU A 403 -12.76 -17.43 14.15
C GLU A 403 -11.83 -18.62 14.08
N VAL A 404 -10.84 -18.66 14.97
CA VAL A 404 -9.89 -19.78 15.04
C VAL A 404 -10.61 -21.07 15.41
N LEU A 405 -11.57 -21.03 16.34
CA LEU A 405 -12.36 -22.20 16.73
C LEU A 405 -13.20 -22.72 15.56
N VAL A 406 -13.93 -21.85 14.87
CA VAL A 406 -14.75 -22.22 13.69
C VAL A 406 -13.88 -22.78 12.57
N ALA A 407 -12.71 -22.19 12.31
CA ALA A 407 -11.83 -22.64 11.23
C ALA A 407 -11.19 -24.01 11.52
N ASN A 408 -10.91 -24.34 12.79
CA ASN A 408 -10.06 -25.49 13.13
C ASN A 408 -10.76 -26.63 13.88
N ILE A 409 -11.91 -26.40 14.51
CA ILE A 409 -12.62 -27.41 15.29
C ILE A 409 -13.90 -27.83 14.55
N PRO A 410 -14.00 -29.09 14.09
CA PRO A 410 -15.13 -29.58 13.29
C PRO A 410 -16.52 -29.34 13.88
N CYS A 411 -16.68 -29.40 15.20
CA CYS A 411 -17.99 -29.16 15.83
C CYS A 411 -18.49 -27.71 15.69
N PHE A 412 -17.62 -26.76 15.32
CA PHE A 412 -17.97 -25.35 15.15
C PHE A 412 -17.97 -24.87 13.68
N GLN A 413 -17.52 -25.67 12.72
CA GLN A 413 -17.32 -25.26 11.32
C GLN A 413 -18.56 -24.72 10.58
N ASN A 414 -19.77 -25.08 11.03
CA ASN A 414 -21.04 -24.65 10.42
C ASN A 414 -21.79 -23.61 11.26
N LEU A 415 -21.16 -23.04 12.29
CA LEU A 415 -21.76 -21.99 13.09
C LEU A 415 -21.67 -20.66 12.36
N GLU A 416 -22.83 -20.05 12.13
CA GLU A 416 -22.94 -18.65 11.75
C GLU A 416 -22.97 -17.79 13.02
N TYR A 417 -22.22 -16.68 13.01
CA TYR A 417 -22.20 -15.71 14.09
C TYR A 417 -21.92 -14.33 13.52
N GLU A 418 -22.46 -13.32 14.18
CA GLU A 418 -22.31 -11.93 13.76
C GLU A 418 -20.86 -11.44 13.98
N ASP A 419 -20.29 -10.79 12.97
CA ASP A 419 -19.02 -10.08 13.13
C ASP A 419 -19.27 -8.66 13.63
N CYS A 420 -19.08 -8.46 14.93
CA CYS A 420 -19.25 -7.17 15.60
C CYS A 420 -18.20 -6.11 15.20
N ARG A 421 -17.29 -6.41 14.26
CA ARG A 421 -16.25 -5.48 13.78
C ARG A 421 -16.58 -4.79 12.45
N VAL A 422 -17.77 -5.06 11.90
CA VAL A 422 -18.31 -4.33 10.74
C VAL A 422 -18.49 -2.85 11.09
N HIS A 423 -18.24 -1.96 10.14
CA HIS A 423 -18.31 -0.51 10.36
C HIS A 423 -19.03 0.20 9.21
N LEU A 424 -19.48 1.43 9.49
CA LEU A 424 -20.28 2.26 8.59
C LEU A 424 -19.73 2.35 7.15
N TYR A 425 -18.42 2.53 7.00
CA TYR A 425 -17.77 2.69 5.69
C TYR A 425 -17.29 1.39 5.03
N GLU A 426 -17.82 0.22 5.38
CA GLU A 426 -17.37 -1.06 4.80
C GLU A 426 -17.51 -1.07 3.27
N GLN A 427 -18.65 -0.61 2.75
CA GLN A 427 -18.89 -0.57 1.31
C GLN A 427 -17.87 0.33 0.60
N HIS A 428 -17.55 1.50 1.14
CA HIS A 428 -16.52 2.40 0.61
C HIS A 428 -15.13 1.77 0.68
N SER A 429 -14.83 1.12 1.80
CA SER A 429 -13.54 0.48 2.07
C SER A 429 -13.27 -0.72 1.17
N SER A 430 -14.34 -1.36 0.66
CA SER A 430 -14.23 -2.45 -0.32
C SER A 430 -13.97 -1.98 -1.75
N ARG A 431 -14.08 -0.69 -2.07
CA ARG A 431 -13.86 -0.18 -3.45
C ARG A 431 -12.36 -0.22 -3.79
N LYS A 432 -12.04 -0.56 -5.05
CA LYS A 432 -10.67 -0.46 -5.56
C LYS A 432 -10.20 1.01 -5.45
N SER A 433 -8.99 1.21 -4.90
CA SER A 433 -8.39 2.53 -4.74
C SER A 433 -7.85 3.07 -6.06
N ASN A 434 -7.90 4.38 -6.21
CA ASN A 434 -7.26 5.09 -7.30
C ASN A 434 -5.92 5.65 -6.82
N LEU A 435 -4.82 5.06 -7.28
CA LEU A 435 -3.46 5.42 -6.88
C LEU A 435 -2.77 6.13 -8.05
N ILE A 436 -2.23 7.33 -7.80
CA ILE A 436 -1.59 8.16 -8.82
C ILE A 436 -0.09 8.26 -8.49
N PRO A 437 0.79 7.58 -9.25
CA PRO A 437 2.23 7.71 -9.07
C PRO A 437 2.73 9.15 -9.22
N LEU A 438 3.53 9.62 -8.27
CA LEU A 438 4.25 10.90 -8.39
C LEU A 438 5.69 10.71 -8.85
N GLY A 439 6.21 9.50 -8.68
CA GLY A 439 7.53 9.07 -9.13
C GLY A 439 8.65 9.35 -8.15
N VAL A 440 9.87 9.33 -8.68
CA VAL A 440 11.10 9.41 -7.90
C VAL A 440 11.71 10.79 -8.00
N LEU A 441 12.25 11.31 -6.89
CA LEU A 441 13.09 12.49 -6.84
C LEU A 441 14.51 12.05 -6.45
N ASP A 442 15.53 12.49 -7.20
CA ASP A 442 16.95 12.25 -6.88
C ASP A 442 17.40 13.21 -5.77
N LYS A 443 16.78 13.08 -4.60
CA LYS A 443 16.94 13.89 -3.39
C LYS A 443 16.96 12.96 -2.17
N ASP A 444 17.81 13.26 -1.21
CA ASP A 444 18.00 12.53 0.04
C ASP A 444 17.25 13.22 1.17
N GLU A 445 16.16 12.61 1.63
CA GLU A 445 15.37 13.09 2.77
C GLU A 445 16.19 13.20 4.07
N ALA A 446 17.35 12.55 4.19
CA ALA A 446 18.22 12.73 5.35
C ALA A 446 18.88 14.10 5.42
N ARG A 447 18.89 14.87 4.32
CA ARG A 447 19.45 16.22 4.26
C ARG A 447 18.33 17.24 4.31
N ILE A 448 18.31 18.07 5.34
CA ILE A 448 17.24 19.05 5.55
C ILE A 448 16.96 19.94 4.33
N ALA A 449 18.00 20.42 3.63
CA ALA A 449 17.83 21.23 2.43
C ALA A 449 17.15 20.46 1.29
N GLU A 450 17.53 19.20 1.08
CA GLU A 450 16.91 18.36 0.06
C GLU A 450 15.50 17.91 0.48
N MET A 451 15.24 17.76 1.79
CA MET A 451 13.89 17.49 2.33
C MET A 451 12.94 18.67 2.15
N VAL A 452 13.41 19.91 2.34
CA VAL A 452 12.64 21.12 1.98
C VAL A 452 12.32 21.10 0.49
N ASP A 453 13.28 20.79 -0.37
CA ASP A 453 13.05 20.70 -1.81
C ASP A 453 12.07 19.55 -2.17
N ILE A 454 12.06 18.44 -1.42
CA ILE A 454 11.09 17.33 -1.58
C ILE A 454 9.69 17.82 -1.22
N MET A 455 9.55 18.48 -0.07
CA MET A 455 8.28 19.03 0.36
C MET A 455 7.76 20.12 -0.60
N GLU A 456 8.61 20.98 -1.14
CA GLU A 456 8.23 21.95 -2.18
C GLU A 456 7.71 21.24 -3.46
N ASP A 457 8.37 20.15 -3.87
CA ASP A 457 7.91 19.33 -5.01
C ASP A 457 6.55 18.68 -4.73
N TYR A 458 6.25 18.28 -3.49
CA TYR A 458 4.95 17.71 -3.16
C TYR A 458 3.88 18.79 -2.93
N HIS A 459 4.26 19.97 -2.45
CA HIS A 459 3.35 21.10 -2.20
C HIS A 459 2.72 21.62 -3.48
N GLN A 460 3.34 21.39 -4.64
CA GLN A 460 2.71 21.68 -5.94
C GLN A 460 1.36 20.97 -6.13
N TYR A 461 1.12 19.86 -5.42
CA TYR A 461 -0.13 19.11 -5.45
C TYR A 461 -1.14 19.54 -4.38
N VAL A 462 -0.82 20.52 -3.53
CA VAL A 462 -1.76 21.05 -2.53
C VAL A 462 -2.84 21.91 -3.22
N PRO A 463 -4.15 21.65 -3.01
CA PRO A 463 -5.22 22.48 -3.54
C PRO A 463 -5.25 23.88 -2.89
N GLY A 464 -5.70 24.87 -3.64
CA GLY A 464 -5.75 26.27 -3.20
C GLY A 464 -4.96 27.20 -4.12
N THR A 465 -5.12 28.50 -3.89
CA THR A 465 -4.37 29.53 -4.62
C THR A 465 -3.51 30.35 -3.69
N ARG A 466 -2.46 30.99 -4.21
CA ARG A 466 -1.50 31.74 -3.39
C ARG A 466 -2.12 32.89 -2.58
N ASP A 467 -3.28 33.38 -3.03
CA ASP A 467 -4.03 34.45 -2.37
C ASP A 467 -4.91 33.94 -1.21
N GLU A 468 -4.96 32.61 -1.01
CA GLU A 468 -5.75 31.92 0.00
C GLU A 468 -4.85 30.98 0.81
N ASN A 469 -5.30 30.56 1.99
CA ASN A 469 -4.59 29.53 2.74
C ASN A 469 -4.63 28.18 1.98
N PRO A 470 -3.55 27.39 2.03
CA PRO A 470 -3.50 26.08 1.41
C PRO A 470 -4.54 25.14 2.04
N VAL A 471 -5.17 24.29 1.22
CA VAL A 471 -6.01 23.20 1.72
C VAL A 471 -5.09 22.09 2.20
N ILE A 472 -5.06 21.86 3.51
CA ILE A 472 -4.18 20.88 4.12
C ILE A 472 -4.53 19.48 3.57
N ILE A 473 -3.51 18.70 3.19
CA ILE A 473 -3.65 17.28 2.85
C ILE A 473 -2.64 16.44 3.63
N PRO A 474 -2.98 15.20 4.03
CA PRO A 474 -2.03 14.31 4.69
C PRO A 474 -0.84 13.96 3.79
N LEU A 475 0.35 13.94 4.38
CA LEU A 475 1.57 13.39 3.82
C LEU A 475 2.02 12.21 4.68
N PHE A 476 1.70 11.02 4.23
CA PHE A 476 1.98 9.78 4.94
C PHE A 476 3.41 9.29 4.70
N GLY A 477 4.01 8.74 5.74
CA GLY A 477 5.33 8.11 5.69
C GLY A 477 5.62 7.26 6.93
N ASP A 478 6.80 6.67 6.97
CA ASP A 478 7.31 6.00 8.16
C ASP A 478 7.70 7.01 9.26
N GLY A 479 8.09 6.53 10.44
CA GLY A 479 8.42 7.41 11.57
C GLY A 479 9.53 8.41 11.25
N LEU A 480 10.53 8.03 10.45
CA LEU A 480 11.67 8.89 10.12
C LEU A 480 11.29 9.93 9.06
N SER A 481 10.53 9.53 8.05
CA SER A 481 10.01 10.41 7.00
C SER A 481 9.09 11.49 7.57
N VAL A 482 8.26 11.13 8.55
CA VAL A 482 7.37 12.07 9.25
C VAL A 482 8.16 13.11 10.05
N GLU A 483 9.14 12.66 10.84
CA GLU A 483 10.05 13.55 11.58
C GLU A 483 10.71 14.56 10.64
N ARG A 484 11.30 14.08 9.54
CA ARG A 484 11.96 14.91 8.51
C ARG A 484 11.01 15.89 7.83
N GLY A 485 9.75 15.50 7.65
CA GLY A 485 8.70 16.39 7.13
C GLY A 485 8.45 17.57 8.06
N PHE A 486 8.39 17.33 9.37
CA PHE A 486 8.26 18.41 10.34
C PHE A 486 9.53 19.26 10.43
N ASP A 487 10.73 18.66 10.40
CA ASP A 487 11.98 19.41 10.39
C ASP A 487 12.03 20.40 9.20
N ALA A 488 11.55 19.97 8.02
CA ALA A 488 11.49 20.82 6.83
C ALA A 488 10.49 21.99 6.97
N GLN A 489 9.36 21.78 7.66
CA GLN A 489 8.43 22.85 8.01
C GLN A 489 9.03 23.81 9.04
N ASP A 490 9.70 23.29 10.08
CA ASP A 490 10.39 24.07 11.10
C ASP A 490 11.51 24.91 10.49
N ALA A 491 12.25 24.37 9.51
CA ALA A 491 13.25 25.12 8.74
C ALA A 491 12.65 26.31 7.96
N ARG A 492 11.33 26.31 7.71
CA ARG A 492 10.60 27.34 6.98
C ARG A 492 9.63 28.13 7.86
N ILE A 493 9.66 27.95 9.19
CA ILE A 493 8.70 28.57 10.11
C ILE A 493 8.65 30.10 10.03
N ASN A 494 9.79 30.74 9.75
CA ASN A 494 9.90 32.20 9.64
C ASN A 494 9.52 32.77 8.27
N ALA A 495 9.05 31.93 7.34
CA ALA A 495 8.60 32.40 6.04
C ALA A 495 7.28 33.22 6.15
N GLY A 496 7.03 34.07 5.16
CA GLY A 496 6.02 35.14 5.29
C GLY A 496 4.56 34.69 5.14
N ASP A 497 4.33 33.46 4.65
CA ASP A 497 3.00 32.93 4.41
C ASP A 497 2.94 31.39 4.53
N PRO A 498 1.74 30.81 4.73
CA PRO A 498 1.55 29.35 4.86
C PRO A 498 2.03 28.51 3.67
N TRP A 499 2.09 29.08 2.46
CA TRP A 499 2.63 28.37 1.29
C TRP A 499 4.14 28.23 1.39
N GLN A 500 4.84 29.30 1.76
CA GLN A 500 6.29 29.28 1.93
C GLN A 500 6.74 28.46 3.15
N GLN A 501 5.88 28.37 4.17
CA GLN A 501 6.03 27.52 5.35
C GLN A 501 5.69 26.04 5.10
N LEU A 502 5.22 25.70 3.89
CA LEU A 502 4.84 24.33 3.50
C LEU A 502 3.68 23.73 4.33
N GLN A 503 2.80 24.56 4.90
CA GLN A 503 1.71 24.13 5.79
C GLN A 503 0.53 23.41 5.09
N GLY A 504 0.58 23.30 3.76
CA GLY A 504 -0.41 22.56 2.98
C GLY A 504 -0.25 21.04 3.06
N LEU A 505 0.88 20.56 3.56
CA LEU A 505 1.17 19.15 3.77
C LEU A 505 1.22 18.88 5.27
N HIS A 506 0.49 17.87 5.74
CA HIS A 506 0.52 17.46 7.14
C HIS A 506 1.20 16.09 7.28
N PRO A 507 2.47 16.03 7.72
CA PRO A 507 3.16 14.76 7.92
C PRO A 507 2.44 13.88 8.96
N SER A 508 2.11 12.63 8.59
CA SER A 508 1.43 11.68 9.48
C SER A 508 2.01 10.27 9.34
N ILE A 509 2.10 9.56 10.47
CA ILE A 509 2.60 8.18 10.55
C ILE A 509 1.71 7.17 9.85
N GLN A 510 2.27 6.02 9.43
CA GLN A 510 1.58 4.88 8.81
C GLN A 510 1.74 3.56 9.61
N GLU A 511 1.03 2.51 9.18
CA GLU A 511 0.78 1.30 9.98
C GLU A 511 1.78 0.15 9.78
N TRP A 512 2.36 -0.03 8.58
CA TRP A 512 3.14 -1.24 8.28
C TRP A 512 4.43 -1.29 9.10
N HIS A 513 5.18 -0.19 9.13
CA HIS A 513 6.40 -0.13 9.94
C HIS A 513 6.12 -0.24 11.45
N LYS A 514 4.97 0.27 11.92
CA LYS A 514 4.49 0.05 13.29
C LYS A 514 4.31 -1.45 13.59
N ARG A 515 3.67 -2.21 12.69
CA ARG A 515 3.53 -3.67 12.84
C ARG A 515 4.89 -4.35 12.86
N GLY A 516 5.82 -3.90 12.02
CA GLY A 516 7.22 -4.37 12.00
C GLY A 516 7.90 -4.26 13.38
N ILE A 517 7.78 -3.10 14.02
CA ILE A 517 8.36 -2.86 15.35
C ILE A 517 7.70 -3.72 16.43
N LEU A 518 6.37 -3.79 16.46
CA LEU A 518 5.64 -4.61 17.44
C LEU A 518 5.98 -6.11 17.30
N LEU A 519 6.13 -6.59 16.07
CA LEU A 519 6.55 -7.96 15.79
C LEU A 519 7.99 -8.20 16.25
N GLN A 520 8.89 -7.25 16.01
CA GLN A 520 10.28 -7.34 16.47
C GLN A 520 10.37 -7.42 17.99
N ASP A 521 9.60 -6.60 18.71
CA ASP A 521 9.53 -6.67 20.18
C ASP A 521 8.95 -7.99 20.66
N THR A 522 7.91 -8.49 19.98
CA THR A 522 7.31 -9.80 20.26
C THR A 522 8.35 -10.92 20.15
N PHE A 523 9.16 -10.92 19.09
CA PHE A 523 10.24 -11.89 18.91
C PHE A 523 11.39 -11.67 19.90
N ARG A 524 11.72 -10.42 20.25
CA ARG A 524 12.72 -10.14 21.29
C ARG A 524 12.34 -10.76 22.63
N LEU A 525 11.05 -10.80 22.94
CA LEU A 525 10.52 -11.40 24.17
C LEU A 525 10.34 -12.92 24.09
N LEU A 526 9.82 -13.43 22.98
CA LEU A 526 9.33 -14.81 22.88
C LEU A 526 10.26 -15.76 22.11
N TYR A 527 11.22 -15.24 21.34
CA TYR A 527 12.08 -16.04 20.48
C TYR A 527 13.52 -16.09 20.98
N SER A 528 14.01 -17.31 21.23
CA SER A 528 15.42 -17.55 21.54
C SER A 528 15.86 -18.89 20.98
N GLN A 529 16.99 -18.95 20.25
CA GLN A 529 17.53 -20.24 19.78
C GLN A 529 17.82 -21.22 20.93
N LYS A 530 18.05 -20.69 22.14
CA LYS A 530 18.29 -21.52 23.34
C LYS A 530 17.04 -22.27 23.78
N SER A 531 15.84 -21.79 23.43
CA SER A 531 14.57 -22.47 23.73
C SER A 531 14.16 -23.50 22.68
N ALA A 532 14.99 -23.79 21.68
CA ALA A 532 14.71 -24.79 20.63
C ALA A 532 14.33 -26.19 21.14
N ARG A 533 14.70 -26.55 22.38
CA ARG A 533 14.35 -27.83 23.03
C ARG A 533 13.18 -27.71 24.02
N SER A 534 12.71 -26.50 24.29
CA SER A 534 11.58 -26.22 25.17
C SER A 534 10.30 -26.30 24.37
N ALA A 535 9.59 -27.43 24.50
CA ALA A 535 8.32 -27.67 23.81
C ALA A 535 7.34 -26.50 24.04
N GLY A 536 6.69 -26.06 22.96
CA GLY A 536 5.76 -24.92 22.96
C GLY A 536 6.39 -23.54 22.70
N SER A 537 7.70 -23.37 22.88
CA SER A 537 8.36 -22.10 22.54
C SER A 537 8.37 -21.82 21.03
N LEU A 538 8.45 -20.56 20.61
CA LEU A 538 8.49 -20.19 19.19
C LEU A 538 9.68 -20.83 18.46
N SER A 539 10.84 -20.92 19.12
CA SER A 539 12.02 -21.58 18.54
C SER A 539 11.81 -23.10 18.37
N TYR A 540 11.16 -23.74 19.34
CA TYR A 540 10.78 -25.15 19.22
C TYR A 540 9.78 -25.38 18.08
N ILE A 541 8.73 -24.56 17.99
CA ILE A 541 7.70 -24.66 16.95
C ILE A 541 8.33 -24.47 15.57
N ARG A 542 9.11 -23.41 15.38
CA ARG A 542 9.85 -23.15 14.15
C ARG A 542 10.65 -24.37 13.68
N ASN A 543 11.41 -24.99 14.58
CA ASN A 543 12.26 -26.12 14.25
C ASN A 543 11.45 -27.40 14.00
N SER A 544 10.41 -27.64 14.79
CA SER A 544 9.56 -28.83 14.71
C SER A 544 8.74 -28.87 13.42
N TYR A 545 8.22 -27.71 13.00
CA TYR A 545 7.40 -27.56 11.79
C TYR A 545 8.20 -27.07 10.58
N ARG A 546 9.54 -27.02 10.68
CA ARG A 546 10.46 -26.66 9.59
C ARG A 546 10.18 -25.30 8.93
N GLN A 547 9.73 -24.32 9.72
CA GLN A 547 9.60 -22.93 9.26
C GLN A 547 10.96 -22.23 9.22
N ILE A 548 11.89 -22.80 8.44
CA ILE A 548 13.31 -22.42 8.42
C ILE A 548 13.58 -21.04 7.81
N ASN A 549 12.62 -20.50 7.05
CA ASN A 549 12.71 -19.19 6.42
C ASN A 549 12.61 -18.04 7.44
N VAL A 550 12.15 -18.30 8.67
CA VAL A 550 12.24 -17.31 9.76
C VAL A 550 13.70 -17.12 10.15
N LYS A 551 14.22 -15.92 9.87
CA LYS A 551 15.61 -15.48 10.14
C LYS A 551 15.74 -14.82 11.52
N GLU A 552 16.97 -14.46 11.89
CA GLU A 552 17.28 -13.74 13.14
C GLU A 552 16.78 -12.29 13.11
N LYS A 553 16.94 -11.60 11.98
CA LYS A 553 16.43 -10.24 11.79
C LYS A 553 14.97 -10.31 11.32
N VAL A 554 14.04 -10.05 12.23
CA VAL A 554 12.58 -10.08 11.97
C VAL A 554 12.18 -9.19 10.80
N SER A 555 12.81 -8.03 10.65
CA SER A 555 12.52 -7.15 9.52
C SER A 555 12.87 -7.80 8.17
N ALA A 556 13.88 -8.67 8.10
CA ALA A 556 14.20 -9.35 6.84
C ALA A 556 13.14 -10.39 6.46
N CYS A 557 12.55 -11.07 7.45
CA CYS A 557 11.58 -12.14 7.25
C CYS A 557 10.21 -11.81 7.87
N PHE A 558 9.71 -10.58 7.63
CA PHE A 558 8.52 -10.06 8.33
C PHE A 558 7.29 -10.97 8.15
N ASN A 559 7.05 -11.45 6.93
CA ASN A 559 5.91 -12.32 6.63
C ASN A 559 6.08 -13.69 7.29
N GLU A 560 7.25 -14.33 7.14
CA GLU A 560 7.50 -15.63 7.74
C GLU A 560 7.45 -15.59 9.27
N ALA A 561 7.93 -14.50 9.87
CA ALA A 561 7.86 -14.27 11.30
C ALA A 561 6.41 -14.06 11.77
N THR A 562 5.62 -13.31 11.00
CA THR A 562 4.18 -13.12 11.25
C THR A 562 3.44 -14.45 11.18
N GLU A 563 3.70 -15.25 10.15
CA GLU A 563 3.09 -16.57 9.96
C GLU A 563 3.50 -17.56 11.06
N LEU A 564 4.75 -17.55 11.52
CA LEU A 564 5.16 -18.34 12.68
C LEU A 564 4.38 -17.93 13.94
N LEU A 565 4.21 -16.63 14.18
CA LEU A 565 3.46 -16.13 15.33
C LEU A 565 1.99 -16.54 15.25
N ARG A 566 1.34 -16.35 14.10
CA ARG A 566 -0.06 -16.75 13.87
C ARG A 566 -0.27 -18.25 13.98
N PHE A 567 0.59 -19.04 13.34
CA PHE A 567 0.57 -20.50 13.43
C PHE A 567 0.67 -20.97 14.89
N SER A 568 1.62 -20.41 15.63
CA SER A 568 1.80 -20.73 17.06
C SER A 568 0.60 -20.31 17.88
N THR A 569 0.07 -19.10 17.66
CA THR A 569 -1.09 -18.56 18.37
C THR A 569 -2.33 -19.41 18.13
N THR A 570 -2.62 -19.76 16.88
CA THR A 570 -3.71 -20.66 16.50
C THR A 570 -3.58 -22.02 17.18
N ALA A 571 -2.38 -22.61 17.19
CA ALA A 571 -2.13 -23.88 17.88
C ALA A 571 -2.42 -23.78 19.39
N TYR A 572 -2.01 -22.68 20.03
CA TYR A 572 -2.27 -22.44 21.44
C TYR A 572 -3.77 -22.23 21.73
N ILE A 573 -4.49 -21.47 20.89
CA ILE A 573 -5.94 -21.29 21.01
C ILE A 573 -6.66 -22.64 20.93
N VAL A 574 -6.34 -23.46 19.92
CA VAL A 574 -6.95 -24.78 19.75
C VAL A 574 -6.62 -25.69 20.93
N ALA A 575 -5.37 -25.71 21.40
CA ALA A 575 -4.99 -26.52 22.56
C ALA A 575 -5.73 -26.08 23.85
N SER A 576 -5.88 -24.77 24.07
CA SER A 576 -6.66 -24.25 25.20
C SER A 576 -8.14 -24.61 25.08
N ALA A 577 -8.72 -24.51 23.88
CA ALA A 577 -10.11 -24.90 23.63
C ALA A 577 -10.36 -26.37 23.94
N LEU A 578 -9.53 -27.28 23.42
CA LEU A 578 -9.62 -28.71 23.71
C LEU A 578 -9.54 -29.01 25.20
N THR A 579 -8.67 -28.29 25.93
CA THR A 579 -8.56 -28.42 27.39
C THR A 579 -9.86 -28.02 28.09
N PHE A 580 -10.48 -26.90 27.70
CA PHE A 580 -11.75 -26.46 28.29
C PHE A 580 -12.94 -27.33 27.89
N MET A 581 -12.90 -27.92 26.71
CA MET A 581 -13.90 -28.87 26.20
C MET A 581 -13.70 -30.29 26.76
N ASN A 582 -12.61 -30.53 27.51
CA ASN A 582 -12.20 -31.84 27.99
C ASN A 582 -12.04 -32.88 26.85
N CYS A 583 -11.53 -32.43 25.71
CA CYS A 583 -11.24 -33.23 24.52
C CYS A 583 -9.72 -33.51 24.41
N ALA A 584 -9.35 -34.69 23.93
CA ALA A 584 -7.95 -35.06 23.68
C ALA A 584 -7.53 -34.77 22.23
N SER A 585 -8.48 -34.74 21.29
CA SER A 585 -8.30 -34.47 19.87
C SER A 585 -9.34 -33.48 19.35
N ILE A 586 -9.05 -32.81 18.24
CA ILE A 586 -9.99 -31.94 17.50
C ILE A 586 -11.22 -32.69 16.98
N ASP A 587 -11.09 -34.00 16.77
CA ASP A 587 -12.18 -34.86 16.30
C ASP A 587 -13.07 -35.37 17.44
N ASP A 588 -12.70 -35.12 18.70
CA ASP A 588 -13.49 -35.54 19.85
C ASP A 588 -14.73 -34.65 20.00
N ILE A 589 -15.86 -35.27 20.32
CA ILE A 589 -17.12 -34.57 20.59
C ILE A 589 -17.19 -34.30 22.10
N PRO A 590 -17.29 -33.03 22.54
CA PRO A 590 -17.42 -32.71 23.96
C PRO A 590 -18.63 -33.41 24.57
N THR A 591 -18.46 -33.92 25.79
CA THR A 591 -19.55 -34.62 26.50
C THR A 591 -20.74 -33.73 26.87
N ASP A 592 -20.51 -32.42 26.94
CA ASP A 592 -21.47 -31.36 27.23
C ASP A 592 -21.92 -30.61 25.96
N LEU A 593 -21.60 -31.12 24.76
CA LEU A 593 -21.93 -30.47 23.50
C LEU A 593 -23.45 -30.36 23.32
N GLN A 594 -23.92 -29.13 23.12
CA GLN A 594 -25.31 -28.83 22.87
C GLN A 594 -25.66 -29.07 21.40
N THR A 595 -26.88 -29.57 21.12
CA THR A 595 -27.33 -29.90 19.77
C THR A 595 -28.10 -28.79 19.05
N GLN A 596 -28.55 -27.77 19.78
CA GLN A 596 -29.21 -26.59 19.19
C GLN A 596 -28.18 -25.55 18.78
N GLN A 597 -28.41 -24.85 17.68
CA GLN A 597 -27.47 -23.88 17.12
C GLN A 597 -27.17 -22.72 18.08
N ASP A 598 -28.19 -22.16 18.73
CA ASP A 598 -28.02 -21.06 19.69
C ASP A 598 -27.24 -21.50 20.93
N ASP A 599 -27.54 -22.70 21.45
CA ASP A 599 -26.82 -23.27 22.60
C ASP A 599 -25.35 -23.59 22.25
N LEU A 600 -25.09 -24.01 21.02
CA LEU A 600 -23.74 -24.29 20.52
C LEU A 600 -22.94 -23.00 20.30
N LEU A 601 -23.58 -21.92 19.86
CA LEU A 601 -22.99 -20.58 19.76
C LEU A 601 -22.64 -20.01 21.14
N LEU A 602 -23.53 -20.20 22.12
CA LEU A 602 -23.27 -19.82 23.51
C LEU A 602 -22.08 -20.60 24.08
N TYR A 603 -22.06 -21.93 23.88
CA TYR A 603 -20.95 -22.79 24.30
C TYR A 603 -19.60 -22.36 23.70
N MET A 604 -19.56 -22.09 22.39
CA MET A 604 -18.35 -21.57 21.74
C MET A 604 -17.93 -20.21 22.33
N SER A 605 -18.90 -19.33 22.59
CA SER A 605 -18.64 -18.01 23.18
C SER A 605 -18.06 -18.13 24.59
N GLU A 606 -18.56 -19.04 25.41
CA GLU A 606 -18.00 -19.32 26.75
C GLU A 606 -16.55 -19.81 26.67
N ILE A 607 -16.23 -20.70 25.72
CA ILE A 607 -14.86 -21.19 25.54
C ILE A 607 -13.94 -20.04 25.09
N ALA A 608 -14.38 -19.25 24.12
CA ALA A 608 -13.60 -18.11 23.64
C ALA A 608 -13.35 -17.09 24.76
N GLU A 609 -14.35 -16.80 25.59
CA GLU A 609 -14.21 -15.92 26.74
C GLU A 609 -13.23 -16.46 27.79
N LYS A 610 -13.28 -17.76 28.11
CA LYS A 610 -12.33 -18.40 29.02
C LYS A 610 -10.89 -18.32 28.50
N ILE A 611 -10.69 -18.49 27.19
CA ILE A 611 -9.37 -18.35 26.56
C ILE A 611 -8.87 -16.92 26.70
N VAL A 612 -9.70 -15.93 26.40
CA VAL A 612 -9.33 -14.52 26.50
C VAL A 612 -9.10 -14.11 27.95
N GLU A 613 -9.91 -14.55 28.91
CA GLU A 613 -9.71 -14.26 30.34
C GLU A 613 -8.33 -14.71 30.83
N MET A 614 -7.80 -15.82 30.31
CA MET A 614 -6.45 -16.26 30.65
C MET A 614 -5.36 -15.35 30.09
N CYS A 615 -5.51 -14.78 28.89
CA CYS A 615 -4.41 -14.11 28.18
C CYS A 615 -4.55 -12.60 27.99
N PHE A 616 -5.71 -12.02 28.32
CA PHE A 616 -5.98 -10.60 28.14
C PHE A 616 -5.21 -9.76 29.17
N LEU A 617 -4.15 -9.08 28.72
CA LEU A 617 -3.20 -8.34 29.56
C LEU A 617 -3.17 -6.84 29.17
N PRO A 618 -4.28 -6.10 29.30
CA PRO A 618 -4.34 -4.71 28.89
C PRO A 618 -3.42 -3.85 29.79
N PRO A 619 -2.83 -2.76 29.25
CA PRO A 619 -2.05 -1.83 30.04
C PRO A 619 -2.84 -1.23 31.21
N ASN A 620 -2.20 -1.03 32.37
CA ASN A 620 -2.82 -0.39 33.54
C ASN A 620 -2.83 1.15 33.36
N THR A 621 -3.76 1.65 32.56
CA THR A 621 -3.90 3.08 32.23
C THR A 621 -4.33 3.93 33.43
N VAL A 622 -5.14 3.36 34.33
CA VAL A 622 -5.58 4.03 35.57
C VAL A 622 -4.39 4.43 36.45
N SER A 623 -3.40 3.54 36.60
CA SER A 623 -2.20 3.86 37.38
C SER A 623 -1.35 4.96 36.74
N ILE A 624 -1.32 5.03 35.40
CA ILE A 624 -0.60 6.05 34.64
C ILE A 624 -1.28 7.42 34.83
N LEU A 625 -2.61 7.49 34.67
CA LEU A 625 -3.37 8.73 34.85
C LEU A 625 -3.29 9.25 36.30
N ASN A 626 -3.34 8.35 37.28
CA ASN A 626 -3.24 8.70 38.70
C ASN A 626 -1.81 9.08 39.15
N ALA A 627 -0.79 8.80 38.34
CA ALA A 627 0.56 9.29 38.61
C ALA A 627 0.61 10.84 38.50
N ASN A 628 -0.25 11.43 37.66
CA ASN A 628 -0.28 12.87 37.37
C ASN A 628 -1.08 13.70 38.41
N THR A 629 -1.99 13.07 39.17
CA THR A 629 -2.78 13.73 40.22
C THR A 629 -2.10 13.76 41.59
N SER A 630 -0.91 13.16 41.70
CA SER A 630 -0.07 13.31 42.88
C SER A 630 0.61 14.68 42.88
N GLN A 631 -0.13 15.72 43.28
CA GLN A 631 0.43 17.01 43.66
C GLN A 631 1.60 16.80 44.63
N LYS A 632 2.77 17.32 44.25
CA LYS A 632 4.05 17.39 44.98
C LYS A 632 4.69 16.03 45.29
N ASP A 633 5.99 15.98 45.06
CA ASP A 633 6.91 15.06 45.73
C ASP A 633 6.75 15.18 47.25
N ILE A 634 5.75 14.48 47.80
CA ILE A 634 5.65 14.21 49.22
C ILE A 634 6.79 13.23 49.49
N TYR A 635 7.81 13.69 50.19
CA TYR A 635 8.87 12.89 50.76
C TYR A 635 8.30 11.62 51.42
N LYS A 636 8.45 10.47 50.75
CA LYS A 636 7.80 9.18 51.10
C LYS A 636 8.74 8.21 51.81
N TYR A 637 9.94 8.64 52.16
CA TYR A 637 10.96 7.70 52.60
C TYR A 637 10.67 7.16 54.00
N CYS A 638 10.25 8.02 54.95
CA CYS A 638 9.96 7.68 56.35
C CYS A 638 8.45 7.59 56.65
N VAL A 639 8.07 6.82 57.68
CA VAL A 639 6.67 6.68 58.16
C VAL A 639 6.01 8.00 58.57
N CYS A 640 6.80 8.98 59.01
CA CYS A 640 6.28 10.27 59.44
C CYS A 640 5.88 11.17 58.26
N LYS A 641 6.32 10.87 57.02
CA LYS A 641 6.07 11.63 55.79
C LYS A 641 6.47 13.12 55.86
N ASN A 642 7.32 13.47 56.80
CA ASN A 642 7.92 14.80 56.92
C ASN A 642 9.38 14.71 56.47
N ASP A 643 9.88 15.76 55.84
CA ASP A 643 11.31 15.92 55.56
C ASP A 643 11.94 16.59 56.78
N ILE A 644 12.73 15.83 57.55
CA ILE A 644 13.41 16.30 58.75
C ILE A 644 14.91 16.12 58.48
N GLU A 645 15.70 17.18 58.64
CA GLU A 645 17.18 17.11 58.52
C GLU A 645 17.78 16.32 59.71
N GLU A 646 17.66 15.00 59.66
CA GLU A 646 18.16 14.05 60.67
C GLU A 646 18.80 12.84 59.96
N ASP A 647 19.73 12.16 60.63
CA ASP A 647 20.29 10.90 60.15
C ASP A 647 19.20 9.83 59.97
N MET A 648 19.35 9.04 58.90
CA MET A 648 18.37 8.04 58.50
C MET A 648 18.97 6.66 58.34
N ILE A 649 18.15 5.65 58.61
CA ILE A 649 18.50 4.25 58.43
C ILE A 649 17.61 3.60 57.38
N ARG A 650 18.21 2.78 56.52
CA ARG A 650 17.49 2.02 55.49
C ARG A 650 17.05 0.67 56.03
N CYS A 651 15.79 0.30 55.77
CA CYS A 651 15.35 -1.08 56.00
C CYS A 651 15.94 -2.02 54.93
N ASN A 652 16.55 -3.13 55.34
CA ASN A 652 17.14 -4.12 54.43
C ASN A 652 16.10 -4.94 53.65
N ASN A 653 14.80 -4.88 54.02
CA ASN A 653 13.74 -5.44 53.18
C ASN A 653 13.46 -4.52 51.97
N LYS A 654 13.87 -4.95 50.77
CA LYS A 654 13.66 -4.20 49.51
C LYS A 654 12.18 -3.92 49.19
N LYS A 655 11.24 -4.71 49.73
CA LYS A 655 9.78 -4.57 49.55
C LYS A 655 9.09 -3.98 50.79
N CYS A 656 9.78 -3.16 51.60
CA CYS A 656 9.18 -2.58 52.80
C CYS A 656 8.05 -1.58 52.47
N ASN A 657 6.81 -1.96 52.78
CA ASN A 657 5.61 -1.12 52.57
C ASN A 657 5.49 0.03 53.59
N ARG A 658 6.37 0.10 54.60
CA ARG A 658 6.32 1.10 55.68
C ARG A 658 7.24 2.30 55.43
N GLY A 659 7.99 2.33 54.33
CA GLY A 659 9.01 3.35 54.05
C GLY A 659 10.38 2.71 53.82
N LYS A 660 11.18 3.29 52.93
CA LYS A 660 12.51 2.76 52.58
C LYS A 660 13.58 3.23 53.57
N TRP A 661 13.44 4.44 54.10
CA TRP A 661 14.40 5.07 55.02
C TRP A 661 13.67 5.69 56.20
N PHE A 662 14.21 5.56 57.41
CA PHE A 662 13.55 6.02 58.63
C PHE A 662 14.48 6.99 59.36
N HIS A 663 13.98 8.13 59.81
CA HIS A 663 14.72 8.97 60.74
C HIS A 663 14.99 8.18 62.02
N TYR A 664 16.13 8.44 62.65
CA TYR A 664 16.52 7.77 63.89
C TYR A 664 15.47 7.99 64.98
N SER A 665 15.00 9.23 65.16
CA SER A 665 13.90 9.60 66.07
C SER A 665 12.59 8.86 65.81
N CYS A 666 12.25 8.56 64.54
CA CYS A 666 11.02 7.86 64.17
C CYS A 666 11.06 6.36 64.50
N LYS A 667 12.23 5.85 64.91
CA LYS A 667 12.48 4.45 65.27
C LYS A 667 13.18 4.29 66.62
N ASP A 668 13.22 5.37 67.41
CA ASP A 668 13.87 5.42 68.73
C ASP A 668 15.34 4.96 68.70
N ILE A 669 16.03 5.19 67.59
CA ILE A 669 17.46 4.90 67.42
C ILE A 669 18.23 6.09 67.99
N THR A 670 19.22 5.82 68.83
CA THR A 670 20.10 6.87 69.37
C THR A 670 21.38 6.95 68.54
N ASN A 671 21.92 8.16 68.34
CA ASN A 671 23.12 8.40 67.50
C ASN A 671 24.38 7.63 67.95
N ASP A 672 24.38 7.04 69.15
CA ASP A 672 25.48 6.24 69.68
C ASP A 672 25.36 4.73 69.35
N GLU A 673 24.29 4.30 68.69
CA GLU A 673 24.15 2.91 68.22
C GLU A 673 24.99 2.68 66.95
N ILE A 674 26.15 2.04 67.12
CA ILE A 674 26.94 1.52 65.99
C ILE A 674 26.14 0.40 65.31
N LEU A 675 25.39 0.74 64.26
CA LEU A 675 24.62 -0.20 63.45
C LEU A 675 25.54 -0.93 62.48
N SER A 676 26.26 -1.94 62.96
CA SER A 676 27.24 -2.69 62.16
C SER A 676 26.64 -3.85 61.35
N GLU A 677 25.32 -4.10 61.40
CA GLU A 677 24.68 -5.18 60.65
C GLU A 677 23.25 -4.83 60.18
N GLU A 678 22.74 -5.65 59.26
CA GLU A 678 21.45 -5.51 58.58
C GLU A 678 20.29 -5.09 59.50
N TRP A 679 19.72 -3.92 59.24
CA TRP A 679 18.62 -3.39 60.04
C TRP A 679 17.26 -3.55 59.36
N TYR A 680 16.23 -3.88 60.15
CA TYR A 680 14.87 -4.09 59.69
C TYR A 680 13.89 -3.27 60.54
N CYS A 681 13.01 -2.51 59.90
CA CYS A 681 12.11 -1.57 60.59
C CYS A 681 11.03 -2.23 61.48
N CYS A 682 10.86 -3.55 61.36
CA CYS A 682 9.96 -4.38 62.16
C CYS A 682 10.23 -5.88 61.95
N GLN A 683 9.71 -6.71 62.85
CA GLN A 683 9.84 -8.17 62.77
C GLN A 683 9.23 -8.77 61.49
N VAL A 684 8.15 -8.18 60.96
CA VAL A 684 7.56 -8.61 59.68
C VAL A 684 8.56 -8.44 58.54
N CYS A 685 9.33 -7.33 58.52
CA CYS A 685 10.36 -7.10 57.50
C CYS A 685 11.56 -8.04 57.64
N LYS A 686 11.85 -8.51 58.85
CA LYS A 686 12.88 -9.51 59.12
C LYS A 686 12.46 -10.90 58.65
N VAL A 687 11.17 -11.25 58.80
CA VAL A 687 10.62 -12.58 58.43
C VAL A 687 10.19 -12.65 56.96
N SER A 688 9.86 -11.52 56.31
CA SER A 688 9.48 -11.51 54.87
C SER A 688 10.66 -11.73 53.91
N GLN A 689 11.91 -11.82 54.38
CA GLN A 689 12.99 -12.42 53.58
C GLN A 689 12.89 -13.95 53.50
N THR A 690 12.15 -14.58 54.42
CA THR A 690 11.92 -16.03 54.45
C THR A 690 10.57 -16.44 53.86
N SER A 691 9.81 -15.53 53.26
CA SER A 691 8.65 -15.92 52.46
C SER A 691 9.18 -16.66 51.23
N SER A 692 9.04 -17.98 51.27
CA SER A 692 9.13 -18.91 50.15
C SER A 692 8.84 -18.21 48.83
N GLU A 693 9.86 -18.15 47.95
CA GLU A 693 9.69 -17.80 46.54
C GLU A 693 8.53 -18.65 46.00
N VAL A 694 7.39 -18.01 45.75
CA VAL A 694 6.41 -18.56 44.84
C VAL A 694 7.18 -18.68 43.53
N LYS A 695 7.45 -19.91 43.08
CA LYS A 695 8.01 -20.12 41.74
C LYS A 695 6.94 -19.66 40.77
N ASP A 696 7.15 -18.48 40.21
CA ASP A 696 6.34 -17.98 39.10
C ASP A 696 6.32 -19.07 38.01
N ASP A 697 5.12 -19.42 37.52
CA ASP A 697 4.97 -20.38 36.43
C ASP A 697 5.37 -19.70 35.13
N LEU A 698 6.67 -19.67 34.87
CA LEU A 698 7.26 -19.03 33.69
C LEU A 698 6.76 -19.66 32.38
N VAL A 699 6.24 -20.91 32.41
CA VAL A 699 5.65 -21.56 31.23
C VAL A 699 4.26 -20.99 30.97
N TYR A 700 3.46 -20.83 32.02
CA TYR A 700 2.16 -20.17 31.94
C TYR A 700 2.31 -18.72 31.48
N GLU A 701 3.19 -17.93 32.09
CA GLU A 701 3.44 -16.53 31.71
C GLU A 701 3.91 -16.39 30.25
N TYR A 702 4.80 -17.27 29.80
CA TYR A 702 5.24 -17.30 28.40
C TYR A 702 4.06 -17.57 27.46
N SER A 703 3.23 -18.56 27.79
CA SER A 703 2.07 -18.95 26.99
C SER A 703 1.01 -17.85 26.94
N GLN A 704 0.80 -17.18 28.07
CA GLN A 704 -0.06 -16.02 28.21
C GLN A 704 0.40 -14.87 27.31
N MET A 705 1.70 -14.56 27.34
CA MET A 705 2.29 -13.49 26.53
C MET A 705 2.25 -13.83 25.02
N LEU A 706 2.45 -15.09 24.65
CA LEU A 706 2.32 -15.56 23.26
C LEU A 706 0.90 -15.36 22.74
N LEU A 707 -0.10 -15.78 23.51
CA LEU A 707 -1.51 -15.58 23.15
C LEU A 707 -1.88 -14.10 23.09
N TRP A 708 -1.48 -13.31 24.09
CA TRP A 708 -1.73 -11.87 24.15
C TRP A 708 -1.21 -11.17 22.89
N ARG A 709 0.09 -11.30 22.60
CA ARG A 709 0.72 -10.62 21.45
C ARG A 709 0.28 -11.20 20.12
N GLY A 710 0.07 -12.51 20.06
CA GLY A 710 -0.38 -13.21 18.86
C GLY A 710 -1.79 -12.78 18.43
N ILE A 711 -2.77 -12.85 19.33
CA ILE A 711 -4.14 -12.40 19.04
C ILE A 711 -4.15 -10.89 18.78
N GLY A 712 -3.36 -10.12 19.54
CA GLY A 712 -3.17 -8.69 19.33
C GLY A 712 -2.68 -8.33 17.92
N GLU A 713 -1.73 -9.08 17.35
CA GLU A 713 -1.29 -8.90 15.97
C GLU A 713 -2.43 -9.15 14.99
N MET A 714 -3.17 -10.25 15.18
CA MET A 714 -4.26 -10.65 14.30
C MET A 714 -5.38 -9.60 14.24
N ILE A 715 -5.81 -9.07 15.38
CA ILE A 715 -6.89 -8.06 15.42
C ILE A 715 -6.46 -6.70 14.86
N ARG A 716 -5.19 -6.30 15.07
CA ARG A 716 -4.63 -5.07 14.47
C ARG A 716 -4.58 -5.20 12.96
N HIS A 717 -4.08 -6.31 12.46
CA HIS A 717 -4.05 -6.58 11.03
C HIS A 717 -5.46 -6.61 10.45
N LYS A 718 -6.42 -7.23 11.15
CA LYS A 718 -7.81 -7.29 10.69
C LYS A 718 -8.47 -5.92 10.60
N ALA A 719 -8.23 -5.02 11.55
CA ALA A 719 -8.72 -3.64 11.45
C ALA A 719 -8.13 -2.88 10.26
N ILE A 720 -6.88 -3.15 9.89
CA ILE A 720 -6.28 -2.62 8.66
C ILE A 720 -6.98 -3.20 7.43
N ARG A 721 -7.15 -4.54 7.38
CA ARG A 721 -7.80 -5.24 6.27
C ARG A 721 -9.22 -4.74 6.02
N SER A 722 -9.99 -4.46 7.08
CA SER A 722 -11.33 -3.90 6.98
C SER A 722 -11.36 -2.38 6.76
N ASN A 723 -10.24 -1.66 6.98
CA ASN A 723 -10.16 -0.19 7.05
C ASN A 723 -11.03 0.41 8.18
N ASN A 724 -11.04 -0.27 9.33
CA ASN A 724 -11.75 0.20 10.52
C ASN A 724 -10.90 1.24 11.27
N GLY A 725 -10.95 2.49 10.80
CA GLY A 725 -10.19 3.62 11.34
C GLY A 725 -10.29 3.79 12.87
N PRO A 726 -11.49 3.82 13.48
CA PRO A 726 -11.64 3.92 14.92
C PRO A 726 -10.94 2.80 15.69
N LYS A 727 -11.03 1.54 15.22
CA LYS A 727 -10.31 0.42 15.83
C LYS A 727 -8.79 0.57 15.68
N MET A 728 -8.32 1.01 14.51
CA MET A 728 -6.89 1.27 14.31
C MET A 728 -6.36 2.31 15.30
N LEU A 729 -7.07 3.44 15.49
CA LEU A 729 -6.70 4.47 16.46
C LEU A 729 -6.77 3.97 17.91
N MET A 730 -7.77 3.15 18.24
CA MET A 730 -7.88 2.51 19.56
C MET A 730 -6.67 1.60 19.84
N TYR A 731 -6.21 0.83 18.85
CA TYR A 731 -4.99 0.03 18.99
C TYR A 731 -3.74 0.90 19.09
N TRP A 732 -3.67 2.06 18.42
CA TRP A 732 -2.61 3.04 18.68
C TRP A 732 -2.56 3.45 20.14
N LYS A 733 -3.70 3.73 20.79
CA LYS A 733 -3.75 4.05 22.24
C LYS A 733 -3.19 2.91 23.10
N GLU A 734 -3.49 1.66 22.77
CA GLU A 734 -2.92 0.49 23.47
C GLU A 734 -1.40 0.40 23.26
N ASP A 735 -0.95 0.60 22.02
CA ASP A 735 0.44 0.50 21.60
C ASP A 735 1.32 1.64 22.17
N MET A 736 0.75 2.80 22.51
CA MET A 736 1.48 3.91 23.14
C MET A 736 2.23 3.47 24.40
N VAL A 737 1.63 2.63 25.24
CA VAL A 737 2.26 2.14 26.47
C VAL A 737 3.41 1.18 26.15
N GLU A 738 3.27 0.38 25.10
CA GLU A 738 4.31 -0.53 24.62
C GLU A 738 5.50 0.25 24.05
N PHE A 739 5.25 1.24 23.18
CA PHE A 739 6.30 2.09 22.62
C PHE A 739 7.10 2.80 23.71
N PHE A 740 6.43 3.30 24.75
CA PHE A 740 7.11 3.89 25.91
C PHE A 740 7.98 2.86 26.65
N LYS A 741 7.43 1.68 26.97
CA LYS A 741 8.13 0.63 27.72
C LYS A 741 9.35 0.07 26.97
N MET A 742 9.24 -0.05 25.65
CA MET A 742 10.29 -0.61 24.79
C MET A 742 11.30 0.43 24.29
N GLY A 743 11.10 1.71 24.61
CA GLY A 743 12.01 2.79 24.21
C GLY A 743 11.86 3.25 22.77
N HIS A 744 10.71 2.99 22.12
CA HIS A 744 10.41 3.45 20.76
C HIS A 744 9.94 4.92 20.76
N THR A 745 10.82 5.83 21.17
CA THR A 745 10.52 7.26 21.36
C THR A 745 9.91 7.92 20.12
N LYS A 746 10.40 7.57 18.93
CA LYS A 746 9.89 8.07 17.65
C LYS A 746 8.43 7.69 17.41
N TYR A 747 8.11 6.40 17.55
CA TYR A 747 6.74 5.92 17.37
C TYR A 747 5.80 6.39 18.48
N PHE A 748 6.31 6.60 19.69
CA PHE A 748 5.59 7.27 20.76
C PHE A 748 5.24 8.72 20.38
N LEU A 749 6.21 9.51 19.89
CA LEU A 749 5.96 10.88 19.45
C LEU A 749 4.99 10.97 18.26
N CYS A 750 5.20 10.13 17.24
CA CYS A 750 4.32 10.04 16.08
C CYS A 750 2.90 9.60 16.46
N GLY A 751 2.77 8.60 17.33
CA GLY A 751 1.48 8.14 17.84
C GLY A 751 0.76 9.19 18.66
N HIS A 752 1.49 9.94 19.51
CA HIS A 752 0.94 11.09 20.23
C HIS A 752 0.39 12.16 19.29
N ARG A 753 1.13 12.52 18.23
CA ARG A 753 0.65 13.48 17.21
C ARG A 753 -0.60 12.97 16.50
N LEU A 754 -0.60 11.73 16.02
CA LEU A 754 -1.77 11.12 15.37
C LEU A 754 -3.01 11.16 16.28
N LEU A 755 -2.86 10.84 17.56
CA LEU A 755 -3.98 10.84 18.51
C LEU A 755 -4.45 12.27 18.81
N MET A 756 -3.56 13.26 18.93
CA MET A 756 -3.94 14.68 19.00
C MET A 756 -4.72 15.12 17.74
N ASP A 757 -4.16 14.84 16.57
CA ASP A 757 -4.68 15.27 15.27
C ASP A 757 -6.11 14.75 15.02
N THR A 758 -6.38 13.53 15.46
CA THR A 758 -7.70 12.89 15.34
C THR A 758 -8.70 13.28 16.42
N HIS A 759 -8.26 13.97 17.49
CA HIS A 759 -9.10 14.36 18.63
C HIS A 759 -9.16 15.88 18.85
N GLY A 760 -8.98 16.66 17.78
CA GLY A 760 -9.25 18.10 17.78
C GLY A 760 -8.04 19.01 17.63
N ALA A 761 -6.84 18.48 17.39
CA ALA A 761 -5.68 19.32 17.06
C ALA A 761 -5.67 19.81 15.61
N LEU A 762 -6.51 19.24 14.75
CA LEU A 762 -6.73 19.63 13.36
C LEU A 762 -8.22 19.81 13.08
N SER A 763 -8.53 20.37 11.90
CA SER A 763 -9.91 20.50 11.44
C SER A 763 -10.64 19.15 11.40
N LEU A 764 -11.98 19.18 11.55
CA LEU A 764 -12.82 17.98 11.53
C LEU A 764 -12.62 17.17 10.24
N ARG A 765 -12.46 17.85 9.10
CA ARG A 765 -12.12 17.23 7.82
C ARG A 765 -10.85 16.39 7.90
N ILE A 766 -9.74 16.99 8.37
CA ILE A 766 -8.45 16.31 8.44
C ILE A 766 -8.49 15.17 9.45
N ALA A 767 -9.08 15.38 10.63
CA ALA A 767 -9.25 14.34 11.64
C ALA A 767 -9.99 13.11 11.07
N LYS A 768 -11.07 13.33 10.31
CA LYS A 768 -11.80 12.25 9.63
C LYS A 768 -10.97 11.58 8.54
N GLN A 769 -10.21 12.35 7.75
CA GLN A 769 -9.33 11.80 6.71
C GLN A 769 -8.21 10.95 7.30
N LEU A 770 -7.56 11.45 8.36
CA LEU A 770 -6.53 10.74 9.14
C LEU A 770 -7.07 9.53 9.89
N THR A 771 -8.39 9.42 10.07
CA THR A 771 -9.04 8.24 10.66
C THR A 771 -9.36 7.19 9.59
N TRP A 772 -10.02 7.58 8.51
CA TRP A 772 -10.66 6.64 7.58
C TRP A 772 -9.94 6.42 6.25
N ASN A 773 -9.09 7.35 5.79
CA ASN A 773 -8.38 7.25 4.52
C ASN A 773 -6.88 6.93 4.72
N ARG A 774 -6.57 6.05 5.68
CA ARG A 774 -5.19 5.61 6.01
C ARG A 774 -4.75 4.33 5.30
N THR A 775 -5.64 3.67 4.56
CA THR A 775 -5.37 2.40 3.87
C THR A 775 -5.73 2.50 2.39
N VAL A 776 -5.21 1.58 1.59
CA VAL A 776 -5.56 1.44 0.16
C VAL A 776 -6.01 0.01 -0.13
N ASN A 777 -6.93 -0.13 -1.08
CA ASN A 777 -7.45 -1.42 -1.54
C ASN A 777 -7.10 -1.61 -3.01
N VAL A 778 -6.02 -2.33 -3.29
CA VAL A 778 -5.42 -2.43 -4.63
C VAL A 778 -6.28 -3.25 -5.60
N HIS A 779 -7.03 -4.22 -5.08
CA HIS A 779 -7.81 -5.16 -5.91
C HIS A 779 -9.33 -4.95 -5.83
N GLY A 780 -9.79 -4.17 -4.86
CA GLY A 780 -11.19 -4.14 -4.45
C GLY A 780 -11.61 -5.40 -3.70
N GLY A 781 -12.80 -5.36 -3.10
CA GLY A 781 -13.38 -6.40 -2.26
C GLY A 781 -13.25 -6.11 -0.76
N VAL A 782 -14.12 -6.77 0.01
CA VAL A 782 -14.16 -6.68 1.48
C VAL A 782 -12.88 -7.26 2.08
N ASN A 783 -12.39 -6.68 3.17
CA ASN A 783 -11.21 -7.15 3.92
C ASN A 783 -9.91 -7.27 3.07
N ARG A 784 -9.77 -6.44 2.04
CA ARG A 784 -8.62 -6.42 1.10
C ARG A 784 -7.80 -5.13 1.13
N ASN A 785 -7.99 -4.32 2.16
CA ASN A 785 -7.19 -3.12 2.36
C ASN A 785 -5.77 -3.48 2.84
N ILE A 786 -4.80 -2.65 2.51
CA ILE A 786 -3.42 -2.71 2.97
C ILE A 786 -2.97 -1.32 3.42
N GLU A 787 -1.93 -1.30 4.24
CA GLU A 787 -1.25 -0.10 4.69
C GLU A 787 -0.68 0.69 3.51
N MET A 788 -0.68 2.02 3.60
CA MET A 788 -0.21 2.85 2.49
C MET A 788 1.31 2.83 2.34
N ASP A 789 2.04 2.73 3.44
CA ASP A 789 3.50 2.54 3.42
C ASP A 789 3.91 1.16 2.90
N LEU A 790 3.12 0.11 3.13
CA LEU A 790 3.31 -1.19 2.47
C LEU A 790 3.14 -1.09 0.94
N GLN A 791 2.10 -0.38 0.48
CA GLN A 791 1.93 -0.14 -0.95
C GLN A 791 3.09 0.68 -1.55
N MET A 792 3.66 1.61 -0.79
CA MET A 792 4.87 2.32 -1.21
C MET A 792 6.04 1.36 -1.38
N GLU A 793 6.24 0.43 -0.45
CA GLU A 793 7.33 -0.54 -0.54
C GLU A 793 7.18 -1.46 -1.77
N PHE A 794 5.95 -1.83 -2.14
CA PHE A 794 5.72 -2.52 -3.42
C PHE A 794 6.17 -1.69 -4.63
N PHE A 795 5.89 -0.39 -4.63
CA PHE A 795 6.37 0.49 -5.70
C PHE A 795 7.89 0.72 -5.67
N ASN A 796 8.51 0.76 -4.49
CA ASN A 796 9.96 0.83 -4.32
C ASN A 796 10.62 -0.43 -4.88
N LYS A 797 10.07 -1.60 -4.57
CA LYS A 797 10.56 -2.87 -5.10
C LYS A 797 10.47 -2.92 -6.62
N GLU A 798 9.31 -2.61 -7.18
CA GLU A 798 9.10 -2.62 -8.64
C GLU A 798 10.12 -1.72 -9.34
N LEU A 799 10.43 -0.56 -8.76
CA LEU A 799 11.53 0.30 -9.19
C LEU A 799 12.89 -0.40 -9.11
N LYS A 800 13.25 -0.94 -7.95
CA LYS A 800 14.55 -1.59 -7.71
C LYS A 800 14.78 -2.77 -8.66
N GLU A 801 13.77 -3.60 -8.92
CA GLU A 801 13.81 -4.75 -9.84
C GLU A 801 13.98 -4.29 -11.28
N SER A 802 13.18 -3.32 -11.70
CA SER A 802 13.27 -2.77 -13.05
C SER A 802 14.63 -2.12 -13.32
N LEU A 803 15.25 -1.51 -12.31
CA LEU A 803 16.61 -0.99 -12.37
C LEU A 803 17.66 -2.11 -12.51
N LYS A 804 17.45 -3.26 -11.86
CA LYS A 804 18.32 -4.45 -11.94
C LYS A 804 18.27 -5.05 -13.36
N ASP A 805 17.07 -5.24 -13.90
CA ASP A 805 16.85 -5.83 -15.23
C ASP A 805 17.40 -4.95 -16.36
N ALA A 806 17.32 -3.63 -16.20
CA ALA A 806 17.77 -2.69 -17.21
C ALA A 806 19.31 -2.55 -17.31
N GLY A 807 20.04 -3.24 -16.43
CA GLY A 807 21.50 -3.37 -16.40
C GLY A 807 22.23 -2.09 -15.98
N GLU A 808 23.31 -2.21 -15.20
CA GLU A 808 24.14 -1.15 -14.57
C GLU A 808 24.63 0.01 -15.48
N THR A 809 24.30 0.01 -16.77
CA THR A 809 24.45 1.12 -17.71
C THR A 809 23.64 2.39 -17.38
N PHE A 810 22.93 2.44 -16.24
CA PHE A 810 22.12 3.58 -15.78
C PHE A 810 22.90 4.78 -15.23
N GLN A 811 24.24 4.75 -15.23
CA GLN A 811 25.11 5.83 -14.72
C GLN A 811 24.90 7.24 -15.34
N LYS A 812 23.94 7.47 -16.26
CA LYS A 812 23.71 8.76 -16.96
C LYS A 812 22.25 9.12 -17.30
N ARG A 813 21.22 8.67 -16.57
CA ARG A 813 19.81 9.09 -16.83
C ARG A 813 19.06 9.50 -15.54
N PRO A 814 18.07 10.42 -15.62
CA PRO A 814 17.31 10.85 -14.44
C PRO A 814 16.42 9.71 -13.94
N TRP A 815 16.65 9.27 -12.70
CA TRP A 815 15.88 8.25 -11.99
C TRP A 815 14.40 8.63 -11.84
N GLN A 816 14.13 9.95 -11.88
CA GLN A 816 12.83 10.60 -12.04
C GLN A 816 12.04 10.10 -13.27
N ASP A 817 12.71 9.52 -14.27
CA ASP A 817 12.13 9.02 -15.52
C ASP A 817 11.53 7.61 -15.41
N MET A 818 11.94 6.81 -14.41
CA MET A 818 11.49 5.41 -14.25
C MET A 818 10.45 5.25 -13.14
N GLY A 819 10.60 5.95 -12.02
CA GLY A 819 9.65 5.87 -10.90
C GLY A 819 8.22 6.29 -11.23
N LYS A 820 8.03 7.28 -12.12
CA LYS A 820 6.67 7.70 -12.55
C LYS A 820 5.98 6.69 -13.46
N TRP A 821 6.71 5.73 -14.02
CA TRP A 821 6.27 4.89 -15.13
C TRP A 821 6.04 3.42 -14.74
N LEU A 822 6.77 2.90 -13.75
CA LEU A 822 6.57 1.52 -13.28
C LEU A 822 5.26 1.33 -12.53
N VAL A 823 4.94 2.28 -11.66
CA VAL A 823 3.71 2.34 -10.86
C VAL A 823 2.43 2.36 -11.72
N SER A 824 2.50 2.66 -13.03
CA SER A 824 1.34 2.63 -13.94
C SER A 824 1.01 1.25 -14.53
N GLN A 825 1.79 0.19 -14.26
CA GLN A 825 1.45 -1.18 -14.69
C GLN A 825 0.38 -1.82 -13.79
N ASN A 826 0.17 -1.28 -12.57
CA ASN A 826 -0.68 -1.87 -11.53
C ASN A 826 -2.09 -1.25 -11.41
N ASN A 827 -2.45 -0.27 -12.25
CA ASN A 827 -3.80 0.31 -12.29
C ASN A 827 -4.73 -0.36 -13.31
#